data_AF-A0A923DEH0-F1
#
_entry.id   AF-A0A923DEH0-F1
#
_cell.length_a   1.000
_cell.length_b   1.000
_cell.length_c   1.000
_cell.angle_alpha   90.00
_cell.angle_beta   90.00
_cell.angle_gamma   90.00
#
_symmetry.space_group_name_H-M   'P 1'
#
loop_
_entity.id
_entity.type
_entity.pdbx_description
1 polymer ?
#
loop_
_entity_poly.entity_id
_entity_poly.type
_entity_poly.pdbx_seq_one_letter_code
_entity_poly.pdbx_strand_id
1 'polypeptide(L)'
;MAIPRQKGKSIHEEMKLLTQYLTSTSSEKAKQPLLYPFFRNLYDDKFIVETDANGADGYVEGVFILETKSDFSDWLAGFYQALHYQKRFGLAYQLILVITHKFVGIWRVNQIPEHAFLMAHTAAPYKAPSLVGKENAAKTPTPAKKEIEETALYFIDPKRFDKIHQKNEAISFDFNGNPRFGIEFFWHEIASILRNSKAGRMQIDTHNFIGEIELLKDFFEHPIEAVHAFYTMIAYWDITSTIAVNEYSGEVQLVGFKGRNLCEPIAVKPAQHNAFKKFVENRFIFTNEGSGLTVDYYFSRFDEVMARIDPEYVKQHGIFFTDANLSRFALWFAKRILGEKVNDLYIFFDPAGGSGNLISSWRGKQKHKIISELQPDLLRIIERRMKIDPYHIETGFTIIPKTSENKGLNFLDCDAASYVSELEKELKLKNLSLDKPIAFLLNPPYKNTDEHESARESADANYTIHPSILELTGEDAGKERYLAFLGQILNIARNQTQKREGCEPVVMIFTPTSWLIPRPTYVPFRKIWDSKFSYLDGFIITSNEFFKLKGKWPLAFTIWKYQPEENRDNRVSVYDLTKMTSARFSHVNWAMSDEDVNFMLGLDFEIEQKVVFGNERIDIRETIPTLVVNEKISKQTRCNIYRNRTKLEEGKDIVSGFPFKDDRHFRITAPHGFVDGPFVGFMDDNTPVRMRQEALERLSNKPDRVWFRLDNDFKGINRTKTFGGPPDNRGYCAYSLDSAKSLFTWFCITKASNGKYPTWANQSDIWTPAITPDLASYWYSLCFAFVLAENRCVVTTFEADNPVVGAPEIFVDNPLCPANEDSFWSTVLDREVSADHSVAFLLVKKIKQLYKTWNHNYCQGQYLRNVGLKDEPYFRYFAYDDYLTPHSGLIQIRKYAEKQGLKDLHDLFAEIQELTKKVREELYRLLVEEFRYFE
;
A
#
# COMPACT_ATOMS: atom_id res chain seq x y z
N MET A 1 -16.84 7.25 27.17
CA MET A 1 -17.48 8.22 28.09
C MET A 1 -16.90 8.03 29.47
N ALA A 2 -16.08 8.97 29.96
CA ALA A 2 -15.48 8.88 31.28
C ALA A 2 -16.55 9.20 32.35
N ILE A 3 -16.78 8.27 33.28
CA ILE A 3 -17.65 8.48 34.43
C ILE A 3 -16.90 9.41 35.41
N PRO A 4 -17.49 10.52 35.90
CA PRO A 4 -16.79 11.48 36.76
C PRO A 4 -16.41 10.89 38.12
N ARG A 5 -15.28 11.39 38.66
CA ARG A 5 -14.72 11.15 40.00
C ARG A 5 -15.79 11.24 41.10
N GLN A 6 -16.01 10.17 41.87
CA GLN A 6 -16.44 10.32 43.27
C GLN A 6 -15.18 10.54 44.11
N LYS A 7 -14.97 11.77 44.60
CA LYS A 7 -13.92 12.08 45.58
C LYS A 7 -14.27 11.41 46.91
N GLY A 8 -13.33 10.62 47.43
CA GLY A 8 -13.15 10.39 48.87
C GLY A 8 -13.97 9.26 49.49
N LYS A 9 -13.70 8.00 49.11
CA LYS A 9 -13.89 6.89 50.06
C LYS A 9 -12.58 6.67 50.81
N SER A 10 -12.65 6.43 52.11
CA SER A 10 -11.43 6.09 52.87
C SER A 10 -10.88 4.75 52.38
N ILE A 11 -9.56 4.53 52.48
CA ILE A 11 -8.93 3.25 52.11
C ILE A 11 -9.60 2.04 52.81
N HIS A 12 -10.15 2.27 54.01
CA HIS A 12 -10.92 1.29 54.77
C HIS A 12 -12.27 0.94 54.12
N GLU A 13 -12.94 1.88 53.45
CA GLU A 13 -14.18 1.61 52.71
C GLU A 13 -13.91 0.85 51.40
N GLU A 14 -12.79 1.10 50.73
CA GLU A 14 -12.38 0.35 49.55
C GLU A 14 -11.98 -1.09 49.89
N MET A 15 -11.31 -1.30 51.03
CA MET A 15 -11.01 -2.64 51.55
C MET A 15 -12.27 -3.44 51.89
N LYS A 16 -13.36 -2.77 52.30
CA LYS A 16 -14.66 -3.42 52.48
C LYS A 16 -15.26 -3.86 51.15
N LEU A 17 -15.19 -3.02 50.11
CA LEU A 17 -15.67 -3.37 48.76
C LEU A 17 -14.88 -4.54 48.16
N LEU A 18 -13.56 -4.54 48.34
CA LEU A 18 -12.69 -5.64 47.94
C LEU A 18 -13.01 -6.95 48.65
N THR A 19 -13.23 -6.88 49.97
CA THR A 19 -13.66 -8.03 50.78
C THR A 19 -15.01 -8.56 50.30
N GLN A 20 -15.94 -7.65 49.98
CA GLN A 20 -17.23 -8.01 49.39
C GLN A 20 -17.05 -8.70 48.03
N TYR A 21 -16.10 -8.26 47.19
CA TYR A 21 -15.80 -8.92 45.92
C TYR A 21 -15.34 -10.36 46.13
N LEU A 22 -14.33 -10.58 46.98
CA LEU A 22 -13.77 -11.91 47.26
C LEU A 22 -14.77 -12.87 47.93
N THR A 23 -15.72 -12.35 48.71
CA THR A 23 -16.74 -13.16 49.40
C THR A 23 -18.04 -13.32 48.61
N SER A 24 -18.22 -12.57 47.52
CA SER A 24 -19.39 -12.71 46.66
C SER A 24 -19.29 -13.93 45.77
N THR A 25 -20.41 -14.62 45.55
CA THR A 25 -20.58 -15.65 44.51
C THR A 25 -20.95 -15.02 43.16
N SER A 26 -20.81 -13.70 43.02
CA SER A 26 -21.18 -12.93 41.84
C SER A 26 -20.17 -13.12 40.72
N SER A 27 -20.63 -13.08 39.46
CA SER A 27 -19.74 -13.20 38.28
C SER A 27 -18.72 -12.05 38.20
N GLU A 28 -17.66 -12.24 37.39
CA GLU A 28 -16.62 -11.25 37.03
C GLU A 28 -17.14 -9.82 36.75
N LYS A 29 -18.44 -9.67 36.43
CA LYS A 29 -19.15 -8.40 36.25
C LYS A 29 -19.14 -7.48 37.48
N ALA A 30 -18.88 -8.00 38.70
CA ALA A 30 -18.85 -7.19 39.91
C ALA A 30 -17.53 -6.41 40.13
N LYS A 31 -16.51 -6.61 39.27
CA LYS A 31 -15.19 -5.97 39.40
C LYS A 31 -15.22 -4.44 39.30
N GLN A 32 -16.08 -3.87 38.46
CA GLN A 32 -16.18 -2.42 38.29
C GLN A 32 -16.57 -1.66 39.58
N PRO A 33 -17.67 -2.02 40.27
CA PRO A 33 -18.06 -1.35 41.50
C PRO A 33 -17.26 -1.78 42.75
N LEU A 34 -16.68 -2.99 42.77
CA LEU A 34 -16.11 -3.57 43.99
C LEU A 34 -14.58 -3.71 44.01
N LEU A 35 -13.93 -3.88 42.85
CA LEU A 35 -12.49 -4.16 42.73
C LEU A 35 -11.69 -2.95 42.23
N TYR A 36 -12.14 -2.32 41.14
CA TYR A 36 -11.42 -1.20 40.50
C TYR A 36 -11.20 0.04 41.38
N PRO A 37 -12.09 0.43 42.31
CA PRO A 37 -11.86 1.60 43.17
C PRO A 37 -10.52 1.55 43.91
N PHE A 38 -10.13 0.37 44.41
CA PHE A 38 -8.86 0.18 45.11
C PHE A 38 -7.64 0.46 44.22
N PHE A 39 -7.63 -0.09 42.99
CA PHE A 39 -6.51 0.11 42.07
C PHE A 39 -6.44 1.56 41.55
N ARG A 40 -7.59 2.20 41.31
CA ARG A 40 -7.65 3.62 40.96
C ARG A 40 -7.18 4.52 42.09
N ASN A 41 -7.42 4.16 43.35
CA ASN A 41 -6.87 4.91 44.48
C ASN A 41 -5.34 4.74 44.60
N LEU A 42 -4.81 3.58 44.20
CA LEU A 42 -3.36 3.32 44.23
C LEU A 42 -2.58 3.98 43.08
N TYR A 43 -3.16 4.07 41.89
CA TYR A 43 -2.45 4.47 40.67
C TYR A 43 -3.12 5.59 39.86
N ASP A 44 -4.20 6.18 40.39
CA ASP A 44 -5.00 7.24 39.74
C ASP A 44 -5.39 6.86 38.29
N ASP A 45 -5.01 7.69 37.33
CA ASP A 45 -5.26 7.59 35.90
C ASP A 45 -4.37 6.58 35.18
N LYS A 46 -3.32 6.07 35.85
CA LYS A 46 -2.43 5.05 35.28
C LYS A 46 -3.05 3.64 35.27
N PHE A 47 -4.14 3.43 36.01
CA PHE A 47 -4.86 2.15 36.00
C PHE A 47 -5.93 2.15 34.90
N ILE A 48 -5.65 1.40 33.84
CA ILE A 48 -6.56 1.21 32.70
C ILE A 48 -7.20 -0.17 32.75
N VAL A 49 -8.36 -0.34 32.11
CA VAL A 49 -9.20 -1.54 32.24
C VAL A 49 -9.82 -1.93 30.91
N GLU A 50 -10.13 -3.22 30.76
CA GLU A 50 -10.94 -3.79 29.68
C GLU A 50 -10.45 -3.35 28.29
N THR A 51 -11.26 -2.64 27.51
CA THR A 51 -10.89 -2.21 26.15
C THR A 51 -9.61 -1.38 26.13
N ASP A 52 -9.42 -0.49 27.10
CA ASP A 52 -8.22 0.34 27.19
C ASP A 52 -6.99 -0.48 27.60
N ALA A 53 -7.21 -1.66 28.20
CA ALA A 53 -6.18 -2.63 28.60
C ALA A 53 -6.07 -3.84 27.64
N ASN A 54 -6.46 -3.69 26.37
CA ASN A 54 -6.46 -4.78 25.38
C ASN A 54 -7.22 -6.05 25.80
N GLY A 55 -8.27 -5.88 26.61
CA GLY A 55 -9.13 -6.95 27.11
C GLY A 55 -8.64 -7.60 28.41
N ALA A 56 -7.60 -7.09 29.07
CA ALA A 56 -7.28 -7.46 30.44
C ALA A 56 -8.25 -6.79 31.43
N ASP A 57 -8.47 -7.38 32.60
CA ASP A 57 -9.38 -6.80 33.60
C ASP A 57 -8.81 -5.53 34.25
N GLY A 58 -7.49 -5.46 34.38
CA GLY A 58 -6.82 -4.22 34.78
C GLY A 58 -5.35 -4.25 34.40
N TYR A 59 -4.77 -3.08 34.16
CA TYR A 59 -3.39 -2.95 33.75
C TYR A 59 -2.81 -1.62 34.23
N VAL A 60 -1.57 -1.68 34.73
CA VAL A 60 -0.71 -0.52 34.94
C VAL A 60 0.61 -0.81 34.26
N GLU A 61 0.92 0.00 33.26
CA GLU A 61 2.12 -0.16 32.45
C GLU A 61 3.40 -0.24 33.29
N GLY A 62 4.21 -1.25 33.02
CA GLY A 62 5.47 -1.52 33.71
C GLY A 62 5.33 -2.08 35.12
N VAL A 63 4.11 -2.15 35.68
CA VAL A 63 3.86 -2.57 37.07
C VAL A 63 3.18 -3.93 37.10
N PHE A 64 1.90 -4.01 36.73
CA PHE A 64 1.13 -5.26 36.85
C PHE A 64 0.04 -5.40 35.79
N ILE A 65 -0.34 -6.66 35.55
CA ILE A 65 -1.57 -7.04 34.86
C ILE A 65 -2.50 -7.78 35.83
N LEU A 66 -3.80 -7.48 35.77
CA LEU A 66 -4.84 -8.07 36.60
C LEU A 66 -5.78 -8.88 35.72
N GLU A 67 -5.98 -10.13 36.15
CA GLU A 67 -6.99 -11.04 35.64
C GLU A 67 -7.92 -11.48 36.76
N THR A 68 -9.22 -11.46 36.49
CA THR A 68 -10.25 -11.97 37.38
C THR A 68 -10.88 -13.22 36.80
N LYS A 69 -11.27 -14.15 37.70
CA LYS A 69 -12.06 -15.33 37.34
C LYS A 69 -13.17 -15.56 38.34
N SER A 70 -14.21 -16.26 37.91
CA SER A 70 -15.37 -16.55 38.75
C SER A 70 -15.07 -17.63 39.82
N ASP A 71 -14.24 -18.63 39.51
CA ASP A 71 -13.94 -19.75 40.41
C ASP A 71 -12.43 -19.87 40.73
N PHE A 72 -12.10 -20.41 41.91
CA PHE A 72 -10.73 -20.77 42.28
C PHE A 72 -10.13 -21.80 41.33
N SER A 73 -10.89 -22.77 40.80
CA SER A 73 -10.38 -23.77 39.86
C SER A 73 -9.72 -23.15 38.62
N ASP A 74 -10.13 -21.94 38.26
CA ASP A 74 -9.69 -21.23 37.05
C ASP A 74 -8.49 -20.31 37.28
N TRP A 75 -7.91 -20.25 38.49
CA TRP A 75 -6.77 -19.36 38.77
C TRP A 75 -5.60 -19.61 37.82
N LEU A 76 -5.35 -20.88 37.47
CA LEU A 76 -4.26 -21.26 36.56
C LEU A 76 -4.54 -20.82 35.12
N ALA A 77 -5.80 -20.85 34.69
CA ALA A 77 -6.21 -20.32 33.40
C ALA A 77 -6.05 -18.80 33.34
N GLY A 78 -6.40 -18.10 34.43
CA GLY A 78 -6.15 -16.67 34.58
C GLY A 78 -4.66 -16.31 34.55
N PHE A 79 -3.81 -17.13 35.18
CA PHE A 79 -2.36 -16.95 35.18
C PHE A 79 -1.75 -17.06 33.77
N TYR A 80 -2.10 -18.10 33.01
CA TYR A 80 -1.62 -18.24 31.63
C TYR A 80 -2.25 -17.23 30.67
N GLN A 81 -3.50 -16.85 30.89
CA GLN A 81 -4.15 -15.76 30.15
C GLN A 81 -3.37 -14.45 30.35
N ALA A 82 -3.04 -14.12 31.60
CA ALA A 82 -2.22 -12.97 31.94
C ALA A 82 -0.90 -12.99 31.16
N LEU A 83 -0.15 -14.10 31.19
CA LEU A 83 1.11 -14.25 30.43
C LEU A 83 0.96 -14.04 28.91
N HIS A 84 -0.16 -14.43 28.31
CA HIS A 84 -0.34 -14.33 26.86
C HIS A 84 -0.55 -12.90 26.37
N TYR A 85 -0.94 -11.95 27.24
CA TYR A 85 -1.08 -10.54 26.83
C TYR A 85 0.25 -9.92 26.40
N GLN A 86 1.38 -10.32 26.99
CA GLN A 86 2.72 -9.95 26.51
C GLN A 86 2.92 -10.35 25.05
N LYS A 87 2.67 -11.61 24.71
CA LYS A 87 2.89 -12.13 23.36
C LYS A 87 1.93 -11.54 22.32
N ARG A 88 0.64 -11.41 22.67
CA ARG A 88 -0.40 -11.01 21.72
C ARG A 88 -0.47 -9.50 21.50
N PHE A 89 -0.30 -8.72 22.56
CA PHE A 89 -0.57 -7.29 22.53
C PHE A 89 0.63 -6.43 22.95
N GLY A 90 1.74 -7.04 23.35
CA GLY A 90 2.93 -6.30 23.80
C GLY A 90 2.74 -5.57 25.13
N LEU A 91 1.85 -6.04 26.00
CA LEU A 91 1.67 -5.43 27.32
C LEU A 91 2.89 -5.71 28.21
N ALA A 92 3.52 -4.66 28.74
CA ALA A 92 4.69 -4.75 29.60
C ALA A 92 4.30 -4.64 31.09
N TYR A 93 4.58 -5.67 31.89
CA TYR A 93 4.28 -5.70 33.32
C TYR A 93 5.24 -6.66 34.05
N GLN A 94 5.35 -6.51 35.37
CA GLN A 94 6.24 -7.31 36.21
C GLN A 94 5.50 -8.21 37.18
N LEU A 95 4.30 -7.81 37.56
CA LEU A 95 3.44 -8.60 38.42
C LEU A 95 2.25 -9.14 37.63
N ILE A 96 1.94 -10.41 37.87
CA ILE A 96 0.69 -11.01 37.45
C ILE A 96 -0.18 -11.10 38.69
N LEU A 97 -1.35 -10.46 38.65
CA LEU A 97 -2.37 -10.54 39.69
C LEU A 97 -3.53 -11.37 39.15
N VAL A 98 -3.84 -12.47 39.83
CA VAL A 98 -5.06 -13.24 39.57
C VAL A 98 -5.96 -13.21 40.79
N ILE A 99 -7.19 -12.76 40.62
CA ILE A 99 -8.18 -12.62 41.70
C ILE A 99 -9.43 -13.42 41.36
N THR A 100 -9.82 -14.34 42.24
CA THR A 100 -11.05 -15.14 42.08
C THR A 100 -11.80 -15.26 43.40
N HIS A 101 -12.93 -15.97 43.45
CA HIS A 101 -13.68 -16.15 44.70
C HIS A 101 -12.80 -16.73 45.81
N LYS A 102 -12.65 -15.97 46.91
CA LYS A 102 -11.77 -16.27 48.06
C LYS A 102 -10.30 -16.56 47.70
N PHE A 103 -9.81 -16.02 46.59
CA PHE A 103 -8.44 -16.26 46.13
C PHE A 103 -7.76 -14.99 45.63
N VAL A 104 -6.48 -14.84 46.01
CA VAL A 104 -5.56 -13.88 45.40
C VAL A 104 -4.21 -14.55 45.19
N GLY A 105 -3.71 -14.48 43.96
CA GLY A 105 -2.36 -14.87 43.58
C GLY A 105 -1.60 -13.71 42.98
N ILE A 106 -0.34 -13.53 43.40
CA ILE A 106 0.59 -12.52 42.89
C ILE A 106 1.91 -13.20 42.54
N TRP A 107 2.34 -13.06 41.29
CA TRP A 107 3.61 -13.59 40.82
C TRP A 107 4.49 -12.49 40.24
N ARG A 108 5.80 -12.61 40.41
CA ARG A 108 6.78 -11.85 39.63
C ARG A 108 7.07 -12.59 38.34
N VAL A 109 6.93 -11.93 37.20
CA VAL A 109 7.18 -12.51 35.86
C VAL A 109 8.57 -13.14 35.77
N ASN A 110 9.60 -12.54 36.39
CA ASN A 110 10.98 -13.05 36.36
C ASN A 110 11.28 -14.16 37.39
N GLN A 111 10.30 -14.56 38.21
CA GLN A 111 10.43 -15.63 39.21
C GLN A 111 9.53 -16.83 38.89
N ILE A 112 8.74 -16.76 37.81
CA ILE A 112 7.89 -17.88 37.42
C ILE A 112 8.74 -19.02 36.86
N PRO A 113 8.29 -20.28 37.00
CA PRO A 113 8.98 -21.43 36.42
C PRO A 113 9.14 -21.30 34.90
N GLU A 114 10.31 -21.65 34.38
CA GLU A 114 10.66 -21.54 32.96
C GLU A 114 9.64 -22.29 32.06
N HIS A 115 9.20 -23.48 32.49
CA HIS A 115 8.23 -24.27 31.75
C HIS A 115 6.88 -23.55 31.55
N ALA A 116 6.44 -22.76 32.54
CA ALA A 116 5.18 -22.02 32.48
C ALA A 116 5.30 -20.82 31.54
N PHE A 117 6.45 -20.13 31.60
CA PHE A 117 6.77 -19.06 30.67
C PHE A 117 6.81 -19.56 29.21
N LEU A 118 7.48 -20.69 28.96
CA LEU A 118 7.59 -21.32 27.63
C LEU A 118 6.23 -21.75 27.07
N MET A 119 5.35 -22.36 27.88
CA MET A 119 4.00 -22.75 27.43
C MET A 119 3.16 -21.55 26.98
N ALA A 120 3.20 -20.43 27.70
CA ALA A 120 2.52 -19.22 27.26
C ALA A 120 3.15 -18.64 25.97
N HIS A 121 4.48 -18.63 25.88
CA HIS A 121 5.21 -18.01 24.77
C HIS A 121 5.29 -18.88 23.50
N THR A 122 4.94 -20.16 23.56
CA THR A 122 4.84 -21.05 22.38
C THR A 122 3.44 -21.05 21.75
N ALA A 123 2.41 -20.58 22.48
CA ALA A 123 1.05 -20.48 21.94
C ALA A 123 0.95 -19.48 20.78
N ALA A 124 0.10 -19.74 19.78
CA ALA A 124 -0.01 -18.87 18.60
C ALA A 124 -0.48 -17.44 18.98
N PRO A 125 0.17 -16.37 18.50
CA PRO A 125 -0.07 -15.00 18.96
C PRO A 125 -1.49 -14.49 18.67
N TYR A 126 -2.13 -14.98 17.61
CA TYR A 126 -3.49 -14.56 17.22
C TYR A 126 -4.61 -15.17 18.09
N LYS A 127 -4.33 -16.23 18.88
CA LYS A 127 -5.34 -16.86 19.75
C LYS A 127 -5.75 -15.92 20.88
N ALA A 128 -7.02 -15.98 21.27
CA ALA A 128 -7.54 -15.19 22.40
C ALA A 128 -6.79 -15.54 23.70
N PRO A 129 -6.36 -14.56 24.51
CA PRO A 129 -5.67 -14.83 25.78
C PRO A 129 -6.43 -15.80 26.68
N SER A 130 -7.76 -15.66 26.76
CA SER A 130 -8.62 -16.56 27.53
C SER A 130 -8.64 -18.00 27.02
N LEU A 131 -8.54 -18.20 25.70
CA LEU A 131 -8.45 -19.53 25.10
C LEU A 131 -7.10 -20.18 25.42
N VAL A 132 -6.01 -19.44 25.24
CA VAL A 132 -4.64 -19.90 25.57
C VAL A 132 -4.54 -20.23 27.07
N GLY A 133 -5.12 -19.39 27.92
CA GLY A 133 -5.19 -19.61 29.36
C GLY A 133 -5.78 -20.97 29.71
N LYS A 134 -6.94 -21.30 29.14
CA LYS A 134 -7.62 -22.60 29.35
C LYS A 134 -6.82 -23.79 28.78
N GLU A 135 -6.31 -23.66 27.56
CA GLU A 135 -5.54 -24.72 26.90
C GLU A 135 -4.27 -25.07 27.69
N ASN A 136 -3.53 -24.06 28.15
CA ASN A 136 -2.29 -24.27 28.89
C ASN A 136 -2.56 -24.79 30.30
N ALA A 137 -3.56 -24.25 31.01
CA ALA A 137 -3.94 -24.76 32.32
C ALA A 137 -4.33 -26.25 32.29
N ALA A 138 -5.00 -26.70 31.23
CA ALA A 138 -5.36 -28.12 31.06
C ALA A 138 -4.15 -29.02 30.77
N LYS A 139 -3.08 -28.47 30.18
CA LYS A 139 -1.85 -29.20 29.85
C LYS A 139 -0.84 -29.22 31.00
N THR A 140 -0.97 -28.34 31.99
CA THR A 140 -0.04 -28.25 33.12
C THR A 140 -0.26 -29.41 34.09
N PRO A 141 0.72 -30.31 34.28
CA PRO A 141 0.59 -31.44 35.19
C PRO A 141 0.64 -30.98 36.66
N THR A 142 0.11 -31.79 37.58
CA THR A 142 0.00 -31.44 39.01
C THR A 142 1.32 -31.00 39.67
N PRO A 143 2.49 -31.63 39.42
CA PRO A 143 3.76 -31.17 39.99
C PRO A 143 4.16 -29.77 39.51
N ALA A 144 3.96 -29.49 38.21
CA ALA A 144 4.23 -28.19 37.61
C ALA A 144 3.28 -27.10 38.14
N LYS A 145 2.00 -27.45 38.36
CA LYS A 145 1.05 -26.56 39.02
C LYS A 145 1.53 -26.16 40.41
N LYS A 146 2.01 -27.12 41.21
CA LYS A 146 2.52 -26.86 42.55
C LYS A 146 3.76 -25.96 42.55
N GLU A 147 4.64 -26.12 41.57
CA GLU A 147 5.82 -25.25 41.39
C GLU A 147 5.41 -23.79 41.09
N ILE A 148 4.36 -23.59 40.29
CA ILE A 148 3.79 -22.26 40.05
C ILE A 148 3.18 -21.67 41.33
N GLU A 149 2.54 -22.49 42.17
CA GLU A 149 2.02 -22.06 43.48
C GLU A 149 3.16 -21.65 44.43
N GLU A 150 4.23 -22.45 44.51
CA GLU A 150 5.38 -22.22 45.40
C GLU A 150 6.23 -21.00 45.01
N THR A 151 6.16 -20.56 43.75
CA THR A 151 6.88 -19.37 43.24
C THR A 151 6.09 -18.06 43.33
N ALA A 152 4.84 -18.12 43.80
CA ALA A 152 4.04 -16.92 44.04
C ALA A 152 4.67 -16.04 45.13
N LEU A 153 4.75 -14.74 44.88
CA LEU A 153 5.05 -13.76 45.95
C LEU A 153 3.97 -13.77 47.03
N TYR A 154 2.74 -14.00 46.60
CA TYR A 154 1.57 -14.03 47.45
C TYR A 154 0.58 -15.05 46.90
N PHE A 155 0.17 -16.00 47.73
CA PHE A 155 -0.80 -17.02 47.34
C PHE A 155 -1.72 -17.33 48.52
N ILE A 156 -3.00 -17.02 48.36
CA ILE A 156 -4.02 -17.30 49.37
C ILE A 156 -5.14 -18.08 48.72
N ASP A 157 -5.21 -19.35 49.09
CA ASP A 157 -6.28 -20.26 48.68
C ASP A 157 -7.56 -20.04 49.53
N PRO A 158 -8.70 -20.61 49.12
CA PRO A 158 -9.96 -20.44 49.84
C PRO A 158 -9.89 -20.90 51.31
N LYS A 159 -9.10 -21.95 51.62
CA LYS A 159 -8.96 -22.46 52.99
C LYS A 159 -8.25 -21.46 53.89
N ARG A 160 -7.14 -20.89 53.42
CA ARG A 160 -6.37 -19.88 54.13
C ARG A 160 -7.14 -18.57 54.23
N PHE A 161 -7.84 -18.18 53.16
CA PHE A 161 -8.73 -17.01 53.17
C PHE A 161 -9.80 -17.10 54.27
N ASP A 162 -10.49 -18.24 54.39
CA ASP A 162 -11.53 -18.43 55.40
C ASP A 162 -10.97 -18.36 56.83
N LYS A 163 -9.77 -18.91 57.07
CA LYS A 163 -9.09 -18.80 58.37
C LYS A 163 -8.70 -17.35 58.70
N ILE A 164 -8.17 -16.63 57.73
CA ILE A 164 -7.83 -15.20 57.86
C ILE A 164 -9.08 -14.37 58.15
N HIS A 165 -10.17 -14.62 57.41
CA HIS A 165 -11.45 -13.92 57.56
C HIS A 165 -12.08 -14.17 58.94
N GLN A 166 -11.99 -15.40 59.45
CA GLN A 166 -12.45 -15.79 60.80
C GLN A 166 -11.48 -15.39 61.93
N LYS A 167 -10.36 -14.71 61.61
CA LYS A 167 -9.29 -14.31 62.55
C LYS A 167 -8.59 -15.49 63.25
N ASN A 168 -8.61 -16.67 62.63
CA ASN A 168 -8.00 -17.90 63.14
C ASN A 168 -6.56 -18.11 62.64
N GLU A 169 -6.08 -17.27 61.71
CA GLU A 169 -4.73 -17.32 61.16
C GLU A 169 -4.17 -15.90 61.06
N ALA A 170 -2.93 -15.71 61.49
CA ALA A 170 -2.24 -14.43 61.42
C ALA A 170 -1.78 -14.17 59.98
N ILE A 171 -2.02 -12.95 59.48
CA ILE A 171 -1.61 -12.54 58.13
C ILE A 171 -0.14 -12.11 58.14
N SER A 172 0.27 -11.39 59.18
CA SER A 172 1.63 -10.87 59.37
C SER A 172 1.92 -10.68 60.85
N PHE A 173 3.16 -10.30 61.18
CA PHE A 173 3.56 -9.93 62.54
C PHE A 173 3.98 -8.46 62.56
N ASP A 174 3.68 -7.73 63.63
CA ASP A 174 4.21 -6.37 63.81
C ASP A 174 5.71 -6.37 64.17
N PHE A 175 6.31 -5.19 64.29
CA PHE A 175 7.73 -5.04 64.63
C PHE A 175 8.12 -5.62 66.00
N ASN A 176 7.14 -5.90 66.86
CA ASN A 176 7.33 -6.52 68.17
C ASN A 176 7.01 -8.04 68.14
N GLY A 177 6.74 -8.60 66.96
CA GLY A 177 6.41 -10.01 66.79
C GLY A 177 4.97 -10.38 67.13
N ASN A 178 4.06 -9.41 67.31
CA ASN A 178 2.66 -9.71 67.60
C ASN A 178 1.90 -10.08 66.31
N PRO A 179 1.14 -11.19 66.29
CA PRO A 179 0.35 -11.59 65.14
C PRO A 179 -0.77 -10.60 64.84
N ARG A 180 -0.88 -10.19 63.57
CA ARG A 180 -1.93 -9.33 63.02
C ARG A 180 -3.02 -10.20 62.39
N PHE A 181 -4.24 -10.05 62.87
CA PHE A 181 -5.40 -10.82 62.44
C PHE A 181 -6.44 -9.95 61.75
N GLY A 182 -7.14 -10.52 60.77
CA GLY A 182 -8.30 -9.91 60.12
C GLY A 182 -8.01 -9.32 58.74
N ILE A 183 -9.01 -9.40 57.87
CA ILE A 183 -8.91 -9.18 56.42
C ILE A 183 -8.42 -7.78 55.98
N GLU A 184 -8.47 -6.78 56.86
CA GLU A 184 -7.92 -5.45 56.58
C GLU A 184 -6.39 -5.49 56.42
N PHE A 185 -5.68 -6.30 57.23
CA PHE A 185 -4.23 -6.45 57.10
C PHE A 185 -3.81 -7.19 55.83
N PHE A 186 -4.68 -8.06 55.31
CA PHE A 186 -4.49 -8.79 54.05
C PHE A 186 -4.43 -7.82 52.86
N TRP A 187 -5.33 -6.84 52.82
CA TRP A 187 -5.31 -5.81 51.78
C TRP A 187 -4.16 -4.81 51.94
N HIS A 188 -3.75 -4.51 53.17
CA HIS A 188 -2.55 -3.69 53.41
C HIS A 188 -1.27 -4.35 52.89
N GLU A 189 -1.17 -5.68 52.99
CA GLU A 189 -0.04 -6.44 52.46
C GLU A 189 -0.03 -6.44 50.93
N ILE A 190 -1.17 -6.69 50.29
CA ILE A 190 -1.31 -6.58 48.83
C ILE A 190 -0.98 -5.16 48.35
N ALA A 191 -1.52 -4.13 49.02
CA ALA A 191 -1.19 -2.73 48.72
C ALA A 191 0.31 -2.43 48.90
N SER A 192 0.95 -3.04 49.91
CA SER A 192 2.39 -2.92 50.14
C SER A 192 3.19 -3.57 49.01
N ILE A 193 2.82 -4.77 48.56
CA ILE A 193 3.47 -5.44 47.43
C ILE A 193 3.39 -4.57 46.17
N LEU A 194 2.21 -4.01 45.89
CA LEU A 194 1.97 -3.15 44.73
C LEU A 194 2.69 -1.79 44.83
N ARG A 195 2.73 -1.15 46.00
CA ARG A 195 3.44 0.12 46.20
C ARG A 195 4.96 -0.03 46.20
N ASN A 196 5.46 -1.15 46.74
CA ASN A 196 6.89 -1.42 46.87
C ASN A 196 7.47 -2.18 45.68
N SER A 197 6.64 -2.64 44.74
CA SER A 197 7.15 -3.06 43.44
C SER A 197 7.71 -1.83 42.72
N LYS A 198 9.02 -1.62 42.85
CA LYS A 198 9.73 -0.73 41.92
C LYS A 198 9.39 -1.20 40.51
N ALA A 199 9.06 -0.28 39.61
CA ALA A 199 9.11 -0.59 38.20
C ALA A 199 10.54 -1.04 37.88
N GLY A 200 10.75 -2.35 37.77
CA GLY A 200 11.91 -2.94 37.12
C GLY A 200 11.94 -2.60 35.62
N ARG A 201 12.82 -3.27 34.88
CA ARG A 201 13.05 -2.93 33.48
C ARG A 201 11.80 -3.19 32.62
N MET A 202 11.52 -2.26 31.71
CA MET A 202 10.46 -2.38 30.70
C MET A 202 10.96 -3.18 29.51
N GLN A 203 10.13 -4.09 29.01
CA GLN A 203 10.46 -4.86 27.82
C GLN A 203 10.23 -4.03 26.56
N ILE A 204 11.19 -4.08 25.64
CA ILE A 204 11.07 -3.60 24.27
C ILE A 204 10.76 -4.82 23.39
N ASP A 205 9.62 -4.79 22.70
CA ASP A 205 9.10 -5.87 21.87
C ASP A 205 8.73 -5.40 20.45
N THR A 206 8.13 -6.27 19.65
CA THR A 206 7.79 -6.01 18.24
C THR A 206 6.75 -4.92 18.01
N HIS A 207 6.01 -4.52 19.06
CA HIS A 207 4.93 -3.55 19.00
C HIS A 207 5.39 -2.17 19.46
N ASN A 208 6.24 -2.09 20.49
CA ASN A 208 6.63 -0.80 21.07
C ASN A 208 8.00 -0.26 20.61
N PHE A 209 8.88 -1.09 20.01
CA PHE A 209 10.28 -0.69 19.76
C PHE A 209 10.45 0.58 18.91
N ILE A 210 9.57 0.83 17.92
CA ILE A 210 9.65 2.07 17.11
C ILE A 210 9.38 3.30 17.98
N GLY A 211 8.42 3.21 18.91
CA GLY A 211 8.15 4.26 19.89
C GLY A 211 9.32 4.46 20.85
N GLU A 212 9.99 3.39 21.25
CA GLU A 212 11.19 3.47 22.09
C GLU A 212 12.38 4.12 21.37
N ILE A 213 12.53 3.89 20.06
CA ILE A 213 13.53 4.60 19.23
C ILE A 213 13.17 6.08 19.09
N GLU A 214 11.87 6.41 19.02
CA GLU A 214 11.41 7.81 18.99
C GLU A 214 11.81 8.54 20.28
N LEU A 215 11.73 7.89 21.43
CA LEU A 215 12.23 8.42 22.70
C LEU A 215 13.76 8.55 22.76
N LEU A 216 14.50 7.70 22.04
CA LEU A 216 15.97 7.78 21.99
C LEU A 216 16.46 9.08 21.32
N LYS A 217 15.65 9.71 20.45
CA LYS A 217 16.02 10.92 19.69
C LYS A 217 16.55 12.05 20.56
N ASP A 218 15.99 12.21 21.76
CA ASP A 218 16.33 13.29 22.68
C ASP A 218 17.80 13.24 23.15
N PHE A 219 18.45 12.08 23.04
CA PHE A 219 19.84 11.87 23.47
C PHE A 219 20.89 12.20 22.40
N PHE A 220 20.47 12.41 21.15
CA PHE A 220 21.34 12.54 19.97
C PHE A 220 21.12 13.86 19.22
N GLU A 221 22.08 14.27 18.37
CA GLU A 221 21.96 15.50 17.56
C GLU A 221 21.07 15.27 16.35
N HIS A 222 21.26 14.15 15.68
CA HIS A 222 20.51 13.78 14.49
C HIS A 222 19.59 12.58 14.76
N PRO A 223 18.34 12.57 14.25
CA PRO A 223 17.41 11.45 14.45
C PRO A 223 17.98 10.08 14.03
N ILE A 224 18.78 10.05 12.95
CA ILE A 224 19.44 8.83 12.46
C ILE A 224 20.40 8.21 13.48
N GLU A 225 21.06 9.02 14.32
CA GLU A 225 21.98 8.51 15.35
C GLU A 225 21.23 7.71 16.42
N ALA A 226 19.99 8.09 16.75
CA ALA A 226 19.13 7.32 17.65
C ALA A 226 18.79 5.95 17.06
N VAL A 227 18.55 5.89 15.75
CA VAL A 227 18.34 4.64 15.03
C VAL A 227 19.60 3.77 15.08
N HIS A 228 20.76 4.34 14.75
CA HIS A 228 22.03 3.61 14.84
C HIS A 228 22.33 3.12 16.25
N ALA A 229 22.09 3.93 17.28
CA ALA A 229 22.29 3.56 18.68
C ALA A 229 21.43 2.35 19.07
N PHE A 230 20.15 2.35 18.69
CA PHE A 230 19.26 1.21 18.93
C PHE A 230 19.81 -0.08 18.28
N TYR A 231 20.15 -0.05 16.99
CA TYR A 231 20.67 -1.22 16.27
C TYR A 231 22.09 -1.62 16.69
N THR A 232 22.87 -0.72 17.30
CA THR A 232 24.12 -1.08 17.98
C THR A 232 23.87 -1.86 19.26
N MET A 233 22.86 -1.47 20.05
CA MET A 233 22.58 -2.06 21.36
C MET A 233 21.82 -3.37 21.28
N ILE A 234 20.92 -3.54 20.30
CA ILE A 234 19.86 -4.56 20.34
C ILE A 234 20.35 -6.00 20.56
N ALA A 235 21.47 -6.40 19.93
CA ALA A 235 22.01 -7.74 20.08
C ALA A 235 22.58 -8.03 21.48
N TYR A 236 22.79 -6.99 22.28
CA TYR A 236 23.41 -7.04 23.61
C TYR A 236 22.46 -6.63 24.73
N TRP A 237 21.31 -6.04 24.39
CA TRP A 237 20.41 -5.37 25.33
C TRP A 237 19.45 -6.35 26.01
N ASP A 238 19.93 -7.04 27.04
CA ASP A 238 19.17 -7.96 27.85
C ASP A 238 18.77 -7.39 29.23
N ILE A 239 18.12 -8.22 30.03
CA ILE A 239 17.64 -7.85 31.36
C ILE A 239 18.78 -7.52 32.36
N THR A 240 20.02 -7.87 32.03
CA THR A 240 21.22 -7.63 32.84
C THR A 240 22.03 -6.43 32.35
N SER A 241 21.70 -5.85 31.20
CA SER A 241 22.51 -4.83 30.55
C SER A 241 22.77 -3.58 31.38
N THR A 242 23.99 -3.07 31.40
CA THR A 242 24.35 -1.80 32.05
C THR A 242 25.06 -0.87 31.09
N ILE A 243 25.07 0.44 31.37
CA ILE A 243 25.86 1.39 30.59
C ILE A 243 27.21 1.64 31.27
N ALA A 244 28.28 1.38 30.52
CA ALA A 244 29.63 1.84 30.82
C ALA A 244 29.90 3.14 30.06
N VAL A 245 30.60 4.08 30.70
CA VAL A 245 31.01 5.36 30.10
C VAL A 245 32.53 5.37 30.07
N ASN A 246 33.12 5.64 28.91
CA ASN A 246 34.56 5.83 28.80
C ASN A 246 34.91 7.24 29.29
N GLU A 247 35.66 7.34 30.39
CA GLU A 247 36.03 8.61 31.01
C GLU A 247 36.93 9.51 30.12
N TYR A 248 37.59 8.93 29.11
CA TYR A 248 38.49 9.65 28.21
C TYR A 248 37.84 10.10 26.89
N SER A 249 37.04 9.23 26.26
CA SER A 249 36.35 9.57 24.99
C SER A 249 34.96 10.16 25.19
N GLY A 250 34.36 10.01 26.38
CA GLY A 250 32.97 10.38 26.64
C GLY A 250 31.95 9.50 25.91
N GLU A 251 32.38 8.43 25.26
CA GLU A 251 31.51 7.48 24.58
C GLU A 251 30.88 6.50 25.57
N VAL A 252 29.67 6.05 25.26
CA VAL A 252 28.93 5.09 26.09
C VAL A 252 28.84 3.74 25.39
N GLN A 253 28.90 2.66 26.18
CA GLN A 253 28.74 1.30 25.69
C GLN A 253 27.74 0.55 26.55
N LEU A 254 26.88 -0.24 25.90
CA LEU A 254 26.03 -1.20 26.58
C LEU A 254 26.82 -2.49 26.83
N VAL A 255 26.78 -2.92 28.10
CA VAL A 255 27.40 -4.14 28.60
C VAL A 255 26.30 -5.13 28.92
N GLY A 256 26.12 -6.18 28.12
CA GLY A 256 25.07 -7.19 28.24
C GLY A 256 25.55 -8.54 28.75
N PHE A 257 24.62 -9.49 28.92
CA PHE A 257 24.87 -10.89 29.24
C PHE A 257 25.75 -11.10 30.47
N LYS A 258 25.37 -10.46 31.58
CA LYS A 258 26.07 -10.47 32.87
C LYS A 258 27.53 -9.99 32.75
N GLY A 259 27.78 -8.95 31.96
CA GLY A 259 29.12 -8.37 31.83
C GLY A 259 30.00 -9.01 30.77
N ARG A 260 29.49 -9.98 29.99
CA ARG A 260 30.31 -10.77 29.07
C ARG A 260 30.51 -10.13 27.71
N ASN A 261 29.53 -9.35 27.24
CA ASN A 261 29.53 -8.80 25.89
C ASN A 261 29.36 -7.28 25.93
N LEU A 262 30.09 -6.58 25.07
CA LEU A 262 30.00 -5.13 24.90
C LEU A 262 29.60 -4.80 23.47
N CYS A 263 28.72 -3.82 23.30
CA CYS A 263 28.43 -3.26 21.98
C CYS A 263 29.54 -2.30 21.51
N GLU A 264 29.48 -1.87 20.25
CA GLU A 264 30.31 -0.77 19.73
C GLU A 264 30.05 0.54 20.52
N PRO A 265 31.04 1.45 20.64
CA PRO A 265 30.84 2.77 21.25
C PRO A 265 29.71 3.58 20.60
N ILE A 266 28.95 4.29 21.43
CA ILE A 266 27.83 5.14 21.02
C ILE A 266 28.14 6.57 21.46
N ALA A 267 28.08 7.51 20.52
CA ALA A 267 28.26 8.93 20.79
C ALA A 267 26.95 9.54 21.32
N VAL A 268 26.86 9.76 22.63
CA VAL A 268 25.72 10.42 23.29
C VAL A 268 26.14 11.79 23.78
N LYS A 269 25.23 12.78 23.69
CA LYS A 269 25.47 14.13 24.23
C LYS A 269 25.92 14.05 25.69
N PRO A 270 27.05 14.67 26.10
CA PRO A 270 27.57 14.59 27.47
C PRO A 270 26.55 14.97 28.55
N ALA A 271 25.75 16.01 28.32
CA ALA A 271 24.69 16.45 29.23
C ALA A 271 23.58 15.41 29.44
N GLN A 272 23.45 14.44 28.53
CA GLN A 272 22.41 13.43 28.51
C GLN A 272 22.89 12.06 28.97
N HIS A 273 24.17 11.85 29.28
CA HIS A 273 24.71 10.53 29.66
C HIS A 273 23.95 9.86 30.80
N ASN A 274 23.63 10.60 31.86
CA ASN A 274 22.88 10.06 33.00
C ASN A 274 21.43 9.71 32.63
N ALA A 275 20.79 10.53 31.79
CA ALA A 275 19.43 10.28 31.33
C ALA A 275 19.39 9.07 30.38
N PHE A 276 20.35 8.96 29.47
CA PHE A 276 20.53 7.82 28.56
C PHE A 276 20.83 6.53 29.35
N LYS A 277 21.75 6.57 30.32
CA LYS A 277 22.02 5.44 31.21
C LYS A 277 20.75 4.96 31.90
N LYS A 278 20.00 5.89 32.50
CA LYS A 278 18.71 5.58 33.14
C LYS A 278 17.68 5.04 32.13
N PHE A 279 17.64 5.56 30.92
CA PHE A 279 16.73 5.09 29.87
C PHE A 279 17.02 3.62 29.52
N VAL A 280 18.29 3.32 29.26
CA VAL A 280 18.75 2.01 28.82
C VAL A 280 18.67 0.97 29.93
N GLU A 281 19.14 1.30 31.14
CA GLU A 281 19.15 0.39 32.29
C GLU A 281 17.76 0.13 32.89
N ASN A 282 16.74 0.91 32.49
CA ASN A 282 15.34 0.65 32.84
C ASN A 282 14.60 -0.10 31.73
N ARG A 283 15.30 -0.60 30.71
CA ARG A 283 14.71 -1.31 29.58
C ARG A 283 15.52 -2.55 29.21
N PHE A 284 14.91 -3.47 28.48
CA PHE A 284 15.59 -4.64 27.91
C PHE A 284 14.85 -5.15 26.67
N ILE A 285 15.57 -5.82 25.79
CA ILE A 285 15.00 -6.51 24.63
C ILE A 285 14.90 -8.00 24.95
N PHE A 286 13.75 -8.58 24.63
CA PHE A 286 13.54 -10.01 24.74
C PHE A 286 13.53 -10.63 23.35
N THR A 287 14.48 -11.53 23.10
CA THR A 287 14.50 -12.38 21.90
C THR A 287 14.19 -13.82 22.31
N ASN A 288 13.46 -14.52 21.45
CA ASN A 288 13.14 -15.94 21.65
C ASN A 288 13.17 -16.64 20.29
N GLU A 289 14.30 -17.28 20.00
CA GLU A 289 14.56 -18.00 18.75
C GLU A 289 13.52 -19.09 18.48
N GLY A 290 13.03 -19.78 19.51
CA GLY A 290 11.98 -20.81 19.37
C GLY A 290 10.60 -20.26 18.97
N SER A 291 10.40 -18.94 19.08
CA SER A 291 9.17 -18.24 18.64
C SER A 291 9.33 -17.47 17.33
N GLY A 292 10.53 -17.48 16.73
CA GLY A 292 10.87 -16.68 15.55
C GLY A 292 11.16 -15.20 15.83
N LEU A 293 11.09 -14.76 17.09
CA LEU A 293 11.46 -13.40 17.51
C LEU A 293 12.97 -13.30 17.71
N THR A 294 13.69 -13.07 16.61
CA THR A 294 15.14 -12.93 16.59
C THR A 294 15.56 -11.47 16.57
N VAL A 295 16.85 -11.19 16.79
CA VAL A 295 17.40 -9.85 16.56
C VAL A 295 17.20 -9.43 15.10
N ASP A 296 17.30 -10.38 14.15
CA ASP A 296 17.06 -10.15 12.72
C ASP A 296 15.66 -9.61 12.42
N TYR A 297 14.63 -10.00 13.20
CA TYR A 297 13.28 -9.44 13.05
C TYR A 297 13.29 -7.92 13.15
N TYR A 298 13.99 -7.36 14.14
CA TYR A 298 14.08 -5.92 14.32
C TYR A 298 14.87 -5.27 13.18
N PHE A 299 16.02 -5.84 12.80
CA PHE A 299 16.79 -5.36 11.65
C PHE A 299 15.99 -5.36 10.34
N SER A 300 15.12 -6.34 10.14
CA SER A 300 14.29 -6.42 8.94
C SER A 300 13.29 -5.26 8.79
N ARG A 301 13.03 -4.54 9.90
CA ARG A 301 12.14 -3.37 9.98
C ARG A 301 12.92 -2.05 10.03
N PHE A 302 14.22 -2.06 9.71
CA PHE A 302 15.06 -0.86 9.70
C PHE A 302 14.47 0.27 8.85
N ASP A 303 14.03 -0.02 7.61
CA ASP A 303 13.48 1.02 6.74
C ASP A 303 12.16 1.61 7.28
N GLU A 304 11.36 0.78 7.96
CA GLU A 304 10.13 1.24 8.63
C GLU A 304 10.46 2.20 9.78
N VAL A 305 11.50 1.88 10.56
CA VAL A 305 12.02 2.77 11.60
C VAL A 305 12.51 4.07 10.98
N MET A 306 13.32 4.03 9.93
CA MET A 306 13.82 5.23 9.26
C MET A 306 12.69 6.11 8.73
N ALA A 307 11.68 5.53 8.06
CA ALA A 307 10.54 6.27 7.55
C ALA A 307 9.70 6.96 8.65
N ARG A 308 9.73 6.43 9.88
CA ARG A 308 9.04 7.00 11.03
C ARG A 308 9.89 8.05 11.75
N ILE A 309 11.17 7.78 11.95
CA ILE A 309 12.08 8.58 12.79
C ILE A 309 12.66 9.76 12.01
N ASP A 310 13.03 9.53 10.74
CA ASP A 310 13.60 10.51 9.83
C ASP A 310 13.02 10.37 8.40
N PRO A 311 11.74 10.77 8.20
CA PRO A 311 11.08 10.67 6.91
C PRO A 311 11.76 11.54 5.84
N GLU A 312 12.50 12.57 6.22
CA GLU A 312 13.16 13.46 5.25
C GLU A 312 14.44 12.83 4.71
N TYR A 313 15.24 12.19 5.57
CA TYR A 313 16.39 11.40 5.13
C TYR A 313 15.99 10.31 4.13
N VAL A 314 14.90 9.59 4.39
CA VAL A 314 14.36 8.55 3.48
C VAL A 314 14.01 9.12 2.10
N LYS A 315 13.37 10.30 2.05
CA LYS A 315 13.02 10.96 0.78
C LYS A 315 14.26 11.44 0.02
N GLN A 316 15.20 12.10 0.72
CA GLN A 316 16.41 12.66 0.13
C GLN A 316 17.23 11.56 -0.57
N HIS A 317 17.44 10.44 0.11
CA HIS A 317 18.28 9.34 -0.37
C HIS A 317 17.52 8.30 -1.20
N GLY A 318 16.21 8.47 -1.41
CA GLY A 318 15.41 7.57 -2.24
C GLY A 318 15.41 6.12 -1.73
N ILE A 319 15.33 5.92 -0.41
CA ILE A 319 15.38 4.59 0.20
C ILE A 319 14.06 3.85 -0.09
N PHE A 320 14.16 2.70 -0.77
CA PHE A 320 13.00 1.87 -1.12
C PHE A 320 12.94 0.62 -0.22
N PHE A 321 11.85 0.48 0.53
CA PHE A 321 11.60 -0.65 1.41
C PHE A 321 11.20 -1.90 0.63
N THR A 322 11.91 -3.01 0.84
CA THR A 322 11.45 -4.33 0.38
C THR A 322 10.96 -5.13 1.58
N ASP A 323 9.68 -5.53 1.56
CA ASP A 323 9.10 -6.35 2.62
C ASP A 323 9.87 -7.66 2.84
N ALA A 324 10.08 -8.05 4.10
CA ALA A 324 10.88 -9.22 4.44
C ALA A 324 10.20 -10.54 4.02
N ASN A 325 8.87 -10.64 4.10
CA ASN A 325 8.17 -11.84 3.66
C ASN A 325 8.10 -11.92 2.13
N LEU A 326 7.89 -10.80 1.44
CA LEU A 326 8.02 -10.74 -0.01
C LEU A 326 9.43 -11.09 -0.47
N SER A 327 10.46 -10.63 0.25
CA SER A 327 11.84 -11.00 -0.02
C SER A 327 11.98 -12.52 0.01
N ARG A 328 11.62 -13.16 1.12
CA ARG A 328 11.67 -14.63 1.27
C ARG A 328 10.87 -15.36 0.19
N PHE A 329 9.71 -14.85 -0.17
CA PHE A 329 8.90 -15.37 -1.26
C PHE A 329 9.61 -15.31 -2.62
N ALA A 330 10.22 -14.18 -2.96
CA ALA A 330 10.97 -14.02 -4.21
C ALA A 330 12.14 -15.01 -4.30
N LEU A 331 12.79 -15.30 -3.17
CA LEU A 331 13.90 -16.25 -3.12
C LEU A 331 13.43 -17.71 -3.22
N TRP A 332 12.34 -18.04 -2.54
CA TRP A 332 11.68 -19.33 -2.70
C TRP A 332 11.30 -19.56 -4.18
N PHE A 333 10.72 -18.54 -4.82
CA PHE A 333 10.39 -18.59 -6.25
C PHE A 333 11.66 -18.78 -7.11
N ALA A 334 12.72 -18.03 -6.82
CA ALA A 334 13.98 -18.15 -7.56
C ALA A 334 14.62 -19.54 -7.44
N LYS A 335 14.64 -20.14 -6.24
CA LYS A 335 15.14 -21.51 -6.03
C LYS A 335 14.35 -22.54 -6.83
N ARG A 336 13.02 -22.41 -6.89
CA ARG A 336 12.15 -23.29 -7.67
C ARG A 336 12.50 -23.27 -9.17
N ILE A 337 12.88 -22.11 -9.71
CA ILE A 337 13.22 -21.94 -11.13
C ILE A 337 14.67 -22.35 -11.44
N LEU A 338 15.62 -21.95 -10.59
CA LEU A 338 17.06 -22.18 -10.83
C LEU A 338 17.56 -23.54 -10.31
N GLY A 339 16.80 -24.17 -9.41
CA GLY A 339 17.14 -25.42 -8.75
C GLY A 339 18.13 -25.26 -7.58
N GLU A 340 18.21 -26.28 -6.74
CA GLU A 340 19.01 -26.29 -5.50
C GLU A 340 20.51 -26.02 -5.70
N LYS A 341 21.05 -26.42 -6.86
CA LYS A 341 22.48 -26.26 -7.18
C LYS A 341 22.90 -24.80 -7.38
N VAL A 342 21.96 -23.86 -7.46
CA VAL A 342 22.27 -22.42 -7.63
C VAL A 342 23.23 -21.91 -6.56
N ASN A 343 23.13 -22.42 -5.32
CA ASN A 343 24.00 -22.05 -4.19
C ASN A 343 25.48 -22.42 -4.40
N ASP A 344 25.74 -23.49 -5.17
CA ASP A 344 27.08 -23.95 -5.47
C ASP A 344 27.66 -23.30 -6.73
N LEU A 345 26.78 -22.92 -7.66
CA LEU A 345 27.15 -22.43 -8.99
C LEU A 345 27.45 -20.93 -9.03
N TYR A 346 26.89 -20.12 -8.13
CA TYR A 346 26.91 -18.66 -8.24
C TYR A 346 27.49 -17.95 -7.01
N ILE A 347 28.00 -16.73 -7.24
CA ILE A 347 28.24 -15.73 -6.19
C ILE A 347 27.08 -14.75 -6.22
N PHE A 348 26.33 -14.64 -5.13
CA PHE A 348 25.21 -13.70 -5.07
C PHE A 348 25.70 -12.30 -4.76
N PHE A 349 25.22 -11.34 -5.53
CA PHE A 349 25.59 -9.94 -5.40
C PHE A 349 24.35 -9.06 -5.42
N ASP A 350 24.23 -8.23 -4.40
CA ASP A 350 23.24 -7.15 -4.34
C ASP A 350 23.96 -5.79 -4.44
N PRO A 351 23.92 -5.12 -5.61
CA PRO A 351 24.51 -3.80 -5.80
C PRO A 351 23.64 -2.63 -5.28
N ALA A 352 22.46 -2.92 -4.74
CA ALA A 352 21.51 -1.94 -4.21
C ALA A 352 20.96 -2.46 -2.87
N GLY A 353 21.87 -2.74 -1.94
CA GLY A 353 21.59 -3.50 -0.73
C GLY A 353 20.46 -2.92 0.13
N GLY A 354 20.27 -1.60 0.17
CA GLY A 354 19.25 -0.96 1.01
C GLY A 354 19.38 -1.36 2.49
N SER A 355 18.32 -1.91 3.09
CA SER A 355 18.35 -2.52 4.44
C SER A 355 18.87 -3.97 4.47
N GLY A 356 19.18 -4.52 3.31
CA GLY A 356 19.67 -5.89 3.13
C GLY A 356 18.58 -6.96 3.21
N ASN A 357 17.29 -6.60 3.28
CA ASN A 357 16.18 -7.57 3.43
C ASN A 357 16.19 -8.68 2.37
N LEU A 358 16.44 -8.32 1.11
CA LEU A 358 16.44 -9.28 0.00
C LEU A 358 17.61 -10.26 0.11
N ILE A 359 18.85 -9.77 0.18
CA ILE A 359 20.06 -10.60 0.19
C ILE A 359 20.26 -11.36 1.52
N SER A 360 19.89 -10.78 2.67
CA SER A 360 19.95 -11.46 3.98
C SER A 360 18.96 -12.63 4.08
N SER A 361 17.77 -12.48 3.46
CA SER A 361 16.75 -13.53 3.47
C SER A 361 17.15 -14.80 2.71
N TRP A 362 18.20 -14.76 1.88
CA TRP A 362 18.67 -15.94 1.16
C TRP A 362 19.33 -16.94 2.12
N ARG A 363 18.63 -18.02 2.46
CA ARG A 363 19.13 -19.09 3.34
C ARG A 363 19.27 -20.41 2.55
N GLY A 364 20.41 -21.07 2.68
CA GLY A 364 20.84 -22.27 1.94
C GLY A 364 22.31 -22.68 2.19
N LYS A 365 22.87 -23.63 1.43
CA LYS A 365 24.30 -24.03 1.54
C LYS A 365 25.28 -23.08 0.85
N GLN A 366 24.86 -21.84 0.62
CA GLN A 366 25.65 -20.82 -0.07
C GLN A 366 26.95 -20.54 0.70
N LYS A 367 28.06 -20.37 -0.03
CA LYS A 367 29.40 -20.19 0.58
C LYS A 367 29.90 -18.74 0.65
N HIS A 368 29.20 -17.77 0.05
CA HIS A 368 29.52 -16.35 0.20
C HIS A 368 28.51 -15.39 -0.44
N LYS A 369 28.22 -14.24 0.18
CA LYS A 369 27.39 -13.13 -0.37
C LYS A 369 28.20 -11.84 -0.54
N ILE A 370 27.87 -11.03 -1.53
CA ILE A 370 28.42 -9.69 -1.72
C ILE A 370 27.28 -8.67 -1.65
N ILE A 371 27.48 -7.59 -0.91
CA ILE A 371 26.53 -6.49 -0.80
C ILE A 371 27.29 -5.18 -1.02
N SER A 372 26.76 -4.33 -1.89
CA SER A 372 27.16 -2.93 -1.96
C SER A 372 25.94 -2.01 -1.90
N GLU A 373 26.19 -0.79 -1.47
CA GLU A 373 25.19 0.24 -1.26
C GLU A 373 25.88 1.60 -1.35
N LEU A 374 25.14 2.59 -1.85
CA LEU A 374 25.60 3.95 -2.04
C LEU A 374 25.65 4.73 -0.71
N GLN A 375 24.76 4.43 0.23
CA GLN A 375 24.70 5.12 1.51
C GLN A 375 25.56 4.42 2.59
N PRO A 376 26.60 5.06 3.14
CA PRO A 376 27.46 4.47 4.17
C PRO A 376 26.72 4.01 5.42
N ASP A 377 25.68 4.74 5.83
CA ASP A 377 24.89 4.42 7.02
C ASP A 377 24.11 3.10 6.85
N LEU A 378 23.58 2.86 5.66
CA LEU A 378 22.89 1.61 5.33
C LEU A 378 23.87 0.43 5.32
N LEU A 379 25.06 0.61 4.75
CA LEU A 379 26.12 -0.41 4.78
C LEU A 379 26.46 -0.84 6.21
N ARG A 380 26.58 0.12 7.13
CA ARG A 380 26.85 -0.15 8.55
C ARG A 380 25.77 -1.00 9.20
N ILE A 381 24.51 -0.72 8.90
CA ILE A 381 23.37 -1.47 9.44
C ILE A 381 23.33 -2.88 8.86
N ILE A 382 23.51 -3.05 7.55
CA ILE A 382 23.57 -4.37 6.92
C ILE A 382 24.74 -5.18 7.48
N GLU A 383 25.92 -4.57 7.63
CA GLU A 383 27.08 -5.26 8.18
C GLU A 383 26.80 -5.75 9.62
N ARG A 384 26.23 -4.91 10.47
CA ARG A 384 25.86 -5.28 11.84
C ARG A 384 24.89 -6.45 11.84
N ARG A 385 23.82 -6.36 11.05
CA ARG A 385 22.84 -7.44 10.86
C ARG A 385 23.49 -8.76 10.48
N MET A 386 24.42 -8.74 9.53
CA MET A 386 25.12 -9.93 9.06
C MET A 386 26.12 -10.47 10.10
N LYS A 387 26.78 -9.61 10.89
CA LYS A 387 27.74 -10.00 11.94
C LYS A 387 27.09 -10.64 13.17
N ILE A 388 25.80 -10.44 13.39
CA ILE A 388 25.09 -10.98 14.56
C ILE A 388 24.30 -12.26 14.25
N ASP A 389 24.05 -12.55 12.98
CA ASP A 389 23.36 -13.78 12.56
C ASP A 389 24.41 -14.90 12.35
N PRO A 390 24.45 -15.94 13.20
CA PRO A 390 25.43 -17.03 13.09
C PRO A 390 25.45 -17.66 11.70
N TYR A 391 24.29 -17.76 11.04
CA TYR A 391 24.20 -18.34 9.71
C TYR A 391 25.01 -17.53 8.68
N HIS A 392 24.99 -16.20 8.75
CA HIS A 392 25.76 -15.35 7.83
C HIS A 392 27.26 -15.35 8.15
N ILE A 393 27.64 -15.53 9.42
CA ILE A 393 29.03 -15.73 9.81
C ILE A 393 29.57 -17.04 9.24
N GLU A 394 28.82 -18.14 9.38
CA GLU A 394 29.21 -19.47 8.91
C GLU A 394 29.27 -19.54 7.38
N THR A 395 28.30 -18.92 6.70
CA THR A 395 28.21 -18.94 5.23
C THR A 395 29.00 -17.85 4.53
N GLY A 396 29.49 -16.84 5.25
CA GLY A 396 30.35 -15.78 4.73
C GLY A 396 29.63 -14.66 3.97
N PHE A 397 30.10 -13.42 4.17
CA PHE A 397 29.66 -12.25 3.41
C PHE A 397 30.77 -11.19 3.27
N THR A 398 30.64 -10.33 2.25
CA THR A 398 31.47 -9.14 2.05
C THR A 398 30.59 -7.91 1.80
N ILE A 399 30.85 -6.87 2.58
CA ILE A 399 30.28 -5.53 2.42
C ILE A 399 31.29 -4.69 1.65
N ILE A 400 30.86 -4.02 0.58
CA ILE A 400 31.71 -3.21 -0.29
C ILE A 400 31.06 -1.84 -0.53
N PRO A 401 31.74 -0.72 -0.23
CA PRO A 401 33.07 -0.61 0.40
C PRO A 401 33.05 -1.01 1.86
N LYS A 402 34.22 -1.01 2.51
CA LYS A 402 34.29 -1.23 3.96
C LYS A 402 33.56 -0.11 4.69
N THR A 403 32.73 -0.50 5.64
CA THR A 403 31.99 0.42 6.53
C THR A 403 32.92 1.35 7.33
N SER A 404 34.16 0.92 7.61
CA SER A 404 35.19 1.72 8.27
C SER A 404 35.68 2.90 7.43
N GLU A 405 35.50 2.87 6.11
CA GLU A 405 35.90 3.95 5.21
C GLU A 405 34.85 5.07 5.14
N ASN A 406 33.64 4.83 5.69
CA ASN A 406 32.52 5.75 5.66
C ASN A 406 32.19 6.28 4.23
N LYS A 407 32.29 5.37 3.25
CA LYS A 407 32.00 5.62 1.83
C LYS A 407 31.03 4.57 1.33
N GLY A 408 30.15 4.95 0.40
CA GLY A 408 29.38 4.00 -0.38
C GLY A 408 29.98 3.80 -1.77
N LEU A 409 29.42 2.85 -2.50
CA LEU A 409 29.85 2.53 -3.87
C LEU A 409 28.69 2.74 -4.83
N ASN A 410 28.80 3.76 -5.65
CA ASN A 410 27.79 4.07 -6.66
C ASN A 410 27.87 3.07 -7.82
N PHE A 411 26.75 2.40 -8.12
CA PHE A 411 26.69 1.41 -9.19
C PHE A 411 26.71 2.02 -10.59
N LEU A 412 26.39 3.31 -10.73
CA LEU A 412 26.07 3.92 -12.02
C LEU A 412 27.10 4.95 -12.50
N ASP A 413 28.05 5.40 -11.69
CA ASP A 413 28.96 6.50 -12.04
C ASP A 413 30.29 6.08 -12.68
N CYS A 414 30.55 4.78 -12.79
CA CYS A 414 31.75 4.24 -13.41
C CYS A 414 31.45 3.10 -14.39
N ASP A 415 32.42 2.79 -15.25
CA ASP A 415 32.32 1.63 -16.13
C ASP A 415 32.39 0.30 -15.37
N ALA A 416 31.97 -0.78 -16.04
CA ALA A 416 31.94 -2.11 -15.45
C ALA A 416 33.33 -2.64 -15.05
N ALA A 417 34.40 -2.28 -15.76
CA ALA A 417 35.74 -2.78 -15.46
C ALA A 417 36.27 -2.18 -14.15
N SER A 418 36.06 -0.87 -13.96
CA SER A 418 36.40 -0.12 -12.76
C SER A 418 35.59 -0.61 -11.57
N TYR A 419 34.28 -0.80 -11.75
CA TYR A 419 33.41 -1.32 -10.69
C TYR A 419 33.84 -2.73 -10.24
N VAL A 420 34.06 -3.65 -11.19
CA VAL A 420 34.51 -5.02 -10.90
C VAL A 420 35.90 -5.04 -10.26
N SER A 421 36.80 -4.14 -10.65
CA SER A 421 38.13 -4.02 -10.04
C SER A 421 38.05 -3.67 -8.55
N GLU A 422 37.13 -2.77 -8.17
CA GLU A 422 36.90 -2.44 -6.75
C GLU A 422 36.32 -3.64 -5.98
N LEU A 423 35.40 -4.41 -6.60
CA LEU A 423 34.92 -5.66 -6.00
C LEU A 423 36.06 -6.67 -5.79
N GLU A 424 36.87 -6.91 -6.81
CA GLU A 424 38.00 -7.85 -6.77
C GLU A 424 39.05 -7.43 -5.73
N LYS A 425 39.34 -6.13 -5.61
CA LYS A 425 40.23 -5.56 -4.60
C LYS A 425 39.75 -5.90 -3.19
N GLU A 426 38.48 -5.63 -2.86
CA GLU A 426 37.94 -5.88 -1.52
C GLU A 426 37.80 -7.37 -1.20
N LEU A 427 37.43 -8.19 -2.18
CA LEU A 427 37.41 -9.65 -2.01
C LEU A 427 38.81 -10.23 -1.76
N LYS A 428 39.83 -9.73 -2.45
CA LYS A 428 41.22 -10.18 -2.27
C LYS A 428 41.72 -9.94 -0.86
N LEU A 429 41.28 -8.87 -0.19
CA LEU A 429 41.62 -8.60 1.23
C LEU A 429 41.08 -9.68 2.19
N LYS A 430 40.07 -10.45 1.76
CA LYS A 430 39.51 -11.59 2.49
C LYS A 430 39.95 -12.95 1.94
N ASN A 431 40.95 -12.98 1.04
CA ASN A 431 41.39 -14.17 0.30
C ASN A 431 40.26 -14.82 -0.52
N LEU A 432 39.36 -14.01 -1.07
CA LEU A 432 38.28 -14.43 -1.95
C LEU A 432 38.51 -13.89 -3.37
N SER A 433 37.88 -14.54 -4.36
CA SER A 433 37.92 -14.12 -5.76
C SER A 433 36.57 -14.32 -6.43
N LEU A 434 36.32 -13.62 -7.55
CA LEU A 434 35.13 -13.80 -8.38
C LEU A 434 35.30 -15.00 -9.32
N ASP A 435 35.43 -16.20 -8.75
CA ASP A 435 35.72 -17.45 -9.46
C ASP A 435 34.48 -18.14 -10.07
N LYS A 436 33.28 -17.63 -9.79
CA LYS A 436 31.97 -18.12 -10.29
C LYS A 436 31.17 -17.01 -10.97
N PRO A 437 30.13 -17.33 -11.77
CA PRO A 437 29.24 -16.31 -12.32
C PRO A 437 28.52 -15.55 -11.22
N ILE A 438 28.23 -14.28 -11.45
CA ILE A 438 27.44 -13.48 -10.51
C ILE A 438 25.95 -13.82 -10.70
N ALA A 439 25.25 -14.01 -9.57
CA ALA A 439 23.80 -13.96 -9.49
C ALA A 439 23.41 -12.61 -8.88
N PHE A 440 22.98 -11.67 -9.73
CA PHE A 440 22.47 -10.38 -9.29
C PHE A 440 21.11 -10.58 -8.62
N LEU A 441 20.96 -10.10 -7.40
CA LEU A 441 19.73 -10.17 -6.63
C LEU A 441 19.46 -8.78 -6.06
N LEU A 442 18.49 -8.06 -6.62
CA LEU A 442 18.33 -6.64 -6.28
C LEU A 442 16.90 -6.11 -6.45
N ASN A 443 16.62 -5.08 -5.68
CA ASN A 443 15.51 -4.17 -5.87
C ASN A 443 16.06 -2.74 -6.09
N PRO A 444 16.36 -2.36 -7.35
CA PRO A 444 16.97 -1.08 -7.65
C PRO A 444 15.97 0.09 -7.47
N PRO A 445 16.47 1.33 -7.34
CA PRO A 445 15.62 2.51 -7.33
C PRO A 445 14.83 2.65 -8.65
N TYR A 446 13.55 3.08 -8.58
CA TYR A 446 12.65 3.06 -9.74
C TYR A 446 12.62 4.35 -10.58
N LYS A 447 12.81 5.53 -10.00
CA LYS A 447 12.74 6.82 -10.71
C LYS A 447 13.73 7.85 -10.17
N ASN A 448 14.20 8.74 -11.04
CA ASN A 448 14.41 10.15 -10.67
C ASN A 448 13.02 10.77 -10.48
N THR A 449 12.54 10.88 -9.26
CA THR A 449 11.25 11.54 -9.01
C THR A 449 11.39 13.04 -9.27
N ASP A 450 10.75 13.53 -10.34
CA ASP A 450 10.53 14.97 -10.63
C ASP A 450 9.80 15.71 -9.50
N GLU A 451 9.24 14.99 -8.52
CA GLU A 451 8.52 15.58 -7.39
C GLU A 451 9.40 16.53 -6.54
N HIS A 452 10.74 16.48 -6.65
CA HIS A 452 11.64 17.12 -5.69
C HIS A 452 12.99 17.62 -6.26
N GLU A 453 13.06 18.09 -7.52
CA GLU A 453 14.28 18.67 -8.10
C GLU A 453 14.92 19.71 -7.15
N SER A 454 14.15 20.64 -6.60
CA SER A 454 14.70 21.74 -5.78
C SER A 454 15.33 21.32 -4.45
N ALA A 455 14.91 20.20 -3.84
CA ALA A 455 15.47 19.72 -2.57
C ALA A 455 16.66 18.76 -2.79
N ARG A 456 16.67 18.05 -3.93
CA ARG A 456 17.80 17.21 -4.36
C ARG A 456 18.93 18.01 -4.98
N GLU A 457 18.64 19.13 -5.64
CA GLU A 457 19.66 20.04 -6.18
C GLU A 457 20.52 20.71 -5.09
N SER A 458 19.97 20.86 -3.88
CA SER A 458 20.69 21.44 -2.73
C SER A 458 21.57 20.44 -1.97
N ALA A 459 21.44 19.14 -2.24
CA ALA A 459 22.29 18.08 -1.68
C ALA A 459 23.06 17.40 -2.83
N ASP A 460 24.24 16.83 -2.62
CA ASP A 460 25.08 16.19 -3.66
C ASP A 460 24.46 14.93 -4.34
N ALA A 461 23.12 14.78 -4.39
CA ALA A 461 22.39 13.64 -4.92
C ALA A 461 22.13 13.69 -6.45
N ASN A 462 22.82 14.55 -7.20
CA ASN A 462 22.82 14.52 -8.66
C ASN A 462 23.70 13.35 -9.15
N TYR A 463 23.10 12.15 -9.25
CA TYR A 463 23.82 10.96 -9.68
C TYR A 463 24.06 10.97 -11.19
N THR A 464 25.32 11.22 -11.58
CA THR A 464 25.83 11.04 -12.95
C THR A 464 25.71 9.56 -13.35
N ILE A 465 25.18 9.30 -14.55
CA ILE A 465 25.19 7.96 -15.16
C ILE A 465 26.38 7.90 -16.11
N HIS A 466 27.20 6.87 -15.98
CA HIS A 466 28.38 6.69 -16.81
C HIS A 466 28.00 6.53 -18.30
N PRO A 467 28.71 7.17 -19.25
CA PRO A 467 28.36 7.15 -20.67
C PRO A 467 28.19 5.74 -21.26
N SER A 468 29.00 4.76 -20.84
CA SER A 468 28.89 3.37 -21.33
C SER A 468 27.58 2.66 -20.95
N ILE A 469 26.84 3.16 -19.96
CA ILE A 469 25.50 2.68 -19.61
C ILE A 469 24.48 3.35 -20.54
N LEU A 470 24.60 4.67 -20.75
CA LEU A 470 23.73 5.45 -21.62
C LEU A 470 23.84 5.03 -23.10
N GLU A 471 25.01 4.57 -23.54
CA GLU A 471 25.19 3.97 -24.87
C GLU A 471 24.29 2.74 -25.10
N LEU A 472 23.92 2.02 -24.03
CA LEU A 472 23.02 0.87 -24.10
C LEU A 472 21.56 1.27 -23.93
N THR A 473 21.26 2.09 -22.94
CA THR A 473 19.88 2.42 -22.58
C THR A 473 19.30 3.50 -23.47
N GLY A 474 20.14 4.41 -23.98
CA GLY A 474 19.73 5.74 -24.45
C GLY A 474 19.44 6.69 -23.28
N GLU A 475 19.44 7.99 -23.57
CA GLU A 475 19.23 9.07 -22.59
C GLU A 475 17.88 8.96 -21.87
N ASP A 476 16.80 8.76 -22.62
CA ASP A 476 15.45 8.79 -22.04
C ASP A 476 15.15 7.56 -21.18
N ALA A 477 15.55 6.37 -21.63
CA ALA A 477 15.37 5.16 -20.82
C ALA A 477 16.37 5.13 -19.64
N GLY A 478 17.59 5.65 -19.82
CA GLY A 478 18.60 5.73 -18.76
C GLY A 478 18.19 6.59 -17.56
N LYS A 479 17.29 7.57 -17.75
CA LYS A 479 16.67 8.35 -16.65
C LYS A 479 15.87 7.48 -15.68
N GLU A 480 15.35 6.34 -16.14
CA GLU A 480 14.74 5.33 -15.27
C GLU A 480 15.85 4.51 -14.61
N ARG A 481 16.12 4.77 -13.32
CA ARG A 481 17.31 4.24 -12.63
C ARG A 481 17.42 2.71 -12.70
N TYR A 482 16.32 1.97 -12.59
CA TYR A 482 16.34 0.51 -12.74
C TYR A 482 16.83 0.05 -14.13
N LEU A 483 16.59 0.81 -15.20
CA LEU A 483 17.13 0.52 -16.53
C LEU A 483 18.63 0.82 -16.61
N ALA A 484 19.11 1.88 -15.95
CA ALA A 484 20.55 2.14 -15.84
C ALA A 484 21.27 1.00 -15.08
N PHE A 485 20.66 0.49 -14.00
CA PHE A 485 21.15 -0.71 -13.30
C PHE A 485 21.20 -1.92 -14.23
N LEU A 486 20.14 -2.18 -15.01
CA LEU A 486 20.14 -3.27 -16.01
C LEU A 486 21.24 -3.07 -17.08
N GLY A 487 21.45 -1.84 -17.55
CA GLY A 487 22.54 -1.51 -18.48
C GLY A 487 23.92 -1.81 -17.91
N GLN A 488 24.18 -1.44 -16.66
CA GLN A 488 25.44 -1.74 -15.99
C GLN A 488 25.61 -3.23 -15.71
N ILE A 489 24.55 -3.94 -15.29
CA ILE A 489 24.54 -5.40 -15.14
C ILE A 489 24.93 -6.07 -16.45
N LEU A 490 24.40 -5.59 -17.59
CA LEU A 490 24.76 -6.09 -18.90
C LEU A 490 26.26 -5.86 -19.21
N ASN A 491 26.80 -4.68 -18.89
CA ASN A 491 28.22 -4.39 -19.05
C ASN A 491 29.11 -5.29 -18.17
N ILE A 492 28.71 -5.53 -16.91
CA ILE A 492 29.43 -6.44 -16.01
C ILE A 492 29.37 -7.88 -16.51
N ALA A 493 28.20 -8.36 -16.97
CA ALA A 493 28.06 -9.70 -17.54
C ALA A 493 28.94 -9.88 -18.79
N ARG A 494 29.01 -8.87 -19.66
CA ARG A 494 29.95 -8.85 -20.80
C ARG A 494 31.40 -8.92 -20.34
N ASN A 495 31.78 -8.15 -19.31
CA ASN A 495 33.13 -8.19 -18.75
C ASN A 495 33.48 -9.57 -18.18
N GLN A 496 32.56 -10.20 -17.43
CA GLN A 496 32.79 -11.55 -16.87
C GLN A 496 32.94 -12.61 -17.95
N THR A 497 32.14 -12.56 -19.02
CA THR A 497 32.18 -13.54 -20.11
C THR A 497 33.40 -13.38 -21.02
N GLN A 498 33.93 -12.16 -21.16
CA GLN A 498 35.22 -11.93 -21.81
C GLN A 498 36.40 -12.51 -21.02
N LYS A 499 36.33 -12.46 -19.67
CA LYS A 499 37.34 -13.02 -18.78
C LYS A 499 37.23 -14.55 -18.61
N ARG A 500 36.03 -15.11 -18.69
CA ARG A 500 35.77 -16.55 -18.50
C ARG A 500 34.72 -17.05 -19.50
N GLU A 501 35.16 -17.89 -20.43
CA GLU A 501 34.28 -18.59 -21.37
C GLU A 501 33.27 -19.49 -20.64
N GLY A 502 32.04 -19.57 -21.15
CA GLY A 502 30.96 -20.35 -20.54
C GLY A 502 30.39 -19.77 -19.23
N CYS A 503 30.79 -18.56 -18.84
CA CYS A 503 30.18 -17.85 -17.72
C CYS A 503 28.74 -17.43 -18.06
N GLU A 504 27.76 -17.83 -17.25
CA GLU A 504 26.34 -17.50 -17.46
C GLU A 504 25.74 -16.74 -16.25
N PRO A 505 26.03 -15.44 -16.06
CA PRO A 505 25.44 -14.65 -14.98
C PRO A 505 23.92 -14.70 -14.97
N VAL A 506 23.32 -14.59 -13.79
CA VAL A 506 21.85 -14.59 -13.59
C VAL A 506 21.41 -13.27 -12.98
N VAL A 507 20.23 -12.80 -13.34
CA VAL A 507 19.63 -11.56 -12.83
C VAL A 507 18.27 -11.87 -12.25
N MET A 508 18.08 -11.59 -10.97
CA MET A 508 16.84 -11.72 -10.21
C MET A 508 16.48 -10.33 -9.68
N ILE A 509 15.49 -9.69 -10.30
CA ILE A 509 15.30 -8.25 -10.15
C ILE A 509 13.83 -7.85 -10.03
N PHE A 510 13.56 -6.93 -9.10
CA PHE A 510 12.31 -6.17 -9.06
C PHE A 510 12.35 -4.97 -10.01
N THR A 511 11.35 -4.82 -10.88
CA THR A 511 11.23 -3.66 -11.78
C THR A 511 9.77 -3.27 -12.02
N PRO A 512 9.45 -2.01 -12.34
CA PRO A 512 8.16 -1.66 -12.90
C PRO A 512 7.90 -2.45 -14.19
N THR A 513 6.67 -2.89 -14.46
CA THR A 513 6.39 -3.70 -15.68
C THR A 513 6.49 -2.92 -16.99
N SER A 514 6.69 -1.60 -16.95
CA SER A 514 6.63 -0.72 -18.12
C SER A 514 7.68 -1.01 -19.20
N TRP A 515 8.84 -1.55 -18.84
CA TRP A 515 9.88 -1.95 -19.81
C TRP A 515 9.70 -3.38 -20.35
N LEU A 516 8.77 -4.14 -19.77
CA LEU A 516 8.41 -5.48 -20.24
C LEU A 516 7.38 -5.45 -21.38
N ILE A 517 6.78 -4.29 -21.63
CA ILE A 517 5.82 -4.04 -22.71
C ILE A 517 6.47 -3.19 -23.82
N PRO A 518 6.01 -3.30 -25.08
CA PRO A 518 6.64 -2.65 -26.23
C PRO A 518 6.35 -1.14 -26.29
N ARG A 519 6.80 -0.39 -25.29
CA ARG A 519 6.73 1.08 -25.29
C ARG A 519 7.89 1.66 -26.10
N PRO A 520 7.66 2.65 -26.98
CA PRO A 520 8.69 3.21 -27.85
C PRO A 520 9.99 3.60 -27.14
N THR A 521 9.90 4.18 -25.94
CA THR A 521 11.05 4.58 -25.12
C THR A 521 11.97 3.41 -24.74
N TYR A 522 11.42 2.20 -24.55
CA TYR A 522 12.16 1.06 -24.02
C TYR A 522 12.49 0.00 -25.07
N VAL A 523 11.83 0.01 -26.23
CA VAL A 523 12.06 -0.94 -27.33
C VAL A 523 13.54 -1.05 -27.73
N PRO A 524 14.32 0.05 -27.89
CA PRO A 524 15.73 -0.04 -28.27
C PRO A 524 16.57 -0.81 -27.24
N PHE A 525 16.46 -0.45 -25.96
CA PHE A 525 17.18 -1.13 -24.88
C PHE A 525 16.72 -2.59 -24.74
N ARG A 526 15.42 -2.84 -24.84
CA ARG A 526 14.85 -4.18 -24.72
C ARG A 526 15.39 -5.14 -25.79
N LYS A 527 15.54 -4.67 -27.03
CA LYS A 527 16.17 -5.46 -28.11
C LYS A 527 17.61 -5.84 -27.77
N ILE A 528 18.39 -4.92 -27.19
CA ILE A 528 19.75 -5.20 -26.75
C ILE A 528 19.75 -6.22 -25.60
N TRP A 529 18.88 -6.05 -24.61
CA TRP A 529 18.74 -6.95 -23.48
C TRP A 529 18.38 -8.37 -23.91
N ASP A 530 17.35 -8.52 -24.75
CA ASP A 530 16.87 -9.82 -25.22
C ASP A 530 17.94 -10.57 -26.01
N SER A 531 18.77 -9.86 -26.78
CA SER A 531 19.89 -10.47 -27.51
C SER A 531 20.99 -11.06 -26.62
N LYS A 532 20.94 -10.80 -25.30
CA LYS A 532 21.97 -11.17 -24.33
C LYS A 532 21.44 -12.03 -23.19
N PHE A 533 20.20 -11.82 -22.77
CA PHE A 533 19.59 -12.51 -21.65
C PHE A 533 18.40 -13.37 -22.10
N SER A 534 18.28 -14.57 -21.56
CA SER A 534 17.13 -15.47 -21.71
C SER A 534 16.18 -15.22 -20.54
N TYR A 535 14.91 -14.99 -20.82
CA TYR A 535 13.88 -14.94 -19.79
C TYR A 535 13.59 -16.35 -19.25
N LEU A 536 13.58 -16.50 -17.92
CA LEU A 536 13.26 -17.79 -17.28
C LEU A 536 11.83 -17.83 -16.74
N ASP A 537 11.51 -16.99 -15.76
CA ASP A 537 10.15 -16.84 -15.20
C ASP A 537 10.05 -15.57 -14.34
N GLY A 538 8.85 -15.27 -13.84
CA GLY A 538 8.60 -14.11 -13.00
C GLY A 538 7.18 -14.02 -12.47
N PHE A 539 6.94 -13.08 -11.56
CA PHE A 539 5.63 -12.78 -11.01
C PHE A 539 5.45 -11.26 -10.85
N ILE A 540 4.20 -10.80 -10.77
CA ILE A 540 3.87 -9.42 -10.45
C ILE A 540 3.07 -9.32 -9.16
N ILE A 541 3.29 -8.23 -8.44
CA ILE A 541 2.57 -7.87 -7.21
C ILE A 541 2.19 -6.39 -7.26
N THR A 542 1.39 -5.97 -6.30
CA THR A 542 0.97 -4.57 -6.19
C THR A 542 2.01 -3.74 -5.41
N SER A 543 2.49 -2.64 -5.99
CA SER A 543 3.55 -1.78 -5.44
C SER A 543 3.27 -1.24 -4.03
N ASN A 544 2.07 -0.72 -3.77
CA ASN A 544 1.72 -0.11 -2.49
C ASN A 544 1.54 -1.12 -1.36
N GLU A 545 1.25 -2.39 -1.69
CA GLU A 545 1.04 -3.46 -0.70
C GLU A 545 2.34 -3.81 0.03
N PHE A 546 3.46 -3.88 -0.69
CA PHE A 546 4.73 -4.40 -0.14
C PHE A 546 5.84 -3.36 0.01
N PHE A 547 5.81 -2.29 -0.79
CA PHE A 547 6.86 -1.27 -0.82
C PHE A 547 6.40 0.06 -0.19
N LYS A 548 5.15 0.11 0.32
CA LYS A 548 4.52 1.33 0.87
C LYS A 548 4.58 2.54 -0.08
N LEU A 549 4.68 2.29 -1.39
CA LEU A 549 4.77 3.33 -2.41
C LEU A 549 3.42 4.01 -2.65
N LYS A 550 3.46 5.29 -3.02
CA LYS A 550 2.25 5.99 -3.47
C LYS A 550 1.76 5.41 -4.80
N GLY A 551 0.46 5.16 -4.87
CA GLY A 551 -0.22 4.66 -6.06
C GLY A 551 -0.17 3.14 -6.23
N LYS A 552 -1.20 2.61 -6.88
CA LYS A 552 -1.39 1.17 -7.12
C LYS A 552 -0.90 0.81 -8.53
N TRP A 553 0.29 0.24 -8.65
CA TRP A 553 0.86 -0.17 -9.93
C TRP A 553 1.59 -1.53 -9.84
N PRO A 554 1.70 -2.27 -10.96
CA PRO A 554 2.31 -3.60 -10.97
C PRO A 554 3.84 -3.53 -10.91
N LEU A 555 4.43 -4.26 -9.97
CA LEU A 555 5.87 -4.45 -9.85
C LEU A 555 6.19 -5.92 -10.15
N ALA A 556 7.13 -6.17 -11.06
CA ALA A 556 7.55 -7.51 -11.46
C ALA A 556 8.83 -7.93 -10.76
N PHE A 557 8.87 -9.15 -10.24
CA PHE A 557 10.12 -9.88 -9.99
C PHE A 557 10.38 -10.80 -11.17
N THR A 558 11.54 -10.69 -11.81
CA THR A 558 11.88 -11.45 -13.03
C THR A 558 13.24 -12.08 -12.92
N ILE A 559 13.39 -13.27 -13.52
CA ILE A 559 14.62 -14.05 -13.54
C ILE A 559 15.12 -14.17 -14.98
N TRP A 560 16.39 -13.81 -15.18
CA TRP A 560 17.04 -13.80 -16.48
C TRP A 560 18.40 -14.49 -16.40
N LYS A 561 18.81 -15.15 -17.48
CA LYS A 561 20.10 -15.82 -17.57
C LYS A 561 20.88 -15.31 -18.78
N TYR A 562 22.14 -14.91 -18.58
CA TYR A 562 22.98 -14.42 -19.66
C TYR A 562 23.33 -15.56 -20.61
N GLN A 563 22.76 -15.53 -21.81
CA GLN A 563 22.90 -16.53 -22.86
C GLN A 563 22.81 -15.79 -24.20
N PRO A 564 23.91 -15.22 -24.72
CA PRO A 564 23.86 -14.37 -25.91
C PRO A 564 23.29 -15.08 -27.15
N GLU A 565 22.33 -14.45 -27.81
CA GLU A 565 21.68 -14.93 -29.03
C GLU A 565 21.12 -13.72 -29.79
N GLU A 566 21.68 -13.40 -30.95
CA GLU A 566 21.43 -12.12 -31.65
C GLU A 566 19.96 -11.86 -31.99
N ASN A 567 19.21 -12.92 -32.33
CA ASN A 567 17.83 -12.83 -32.79
C ASN A 567 16.80 -13.24 -31.74
N ARG A 568 17.18 -13.31 -30.46
CA ARG A 568 16.23 -13.71 -29.41
C ARG A 568 15.12 -12.68 -29.23
N ASP A 569 13.91 -13.19 -29.16
CA ASP A 569 12.69 -12.45 -28.83
C ASP A 569 12.04 -13.08 -27.59
N ASN A 570 12.34 -12.53 -26.40
CA ASN A 570 11.86 -13.09 -25.15
C ASN A 570 10.35 -12.83 -24.98
N ARG A 571 9.54 -13.90 -25.00
CA ARG A 571 8.14 -13.85 -24.58
C ARG A 571 8.04 -13.86 -23.05
N VAL A 572 7.84 -12.70 -22.46
CA VAL A 572 7.79 -12.55 -21.00
C VAL A 572 6.39 -12.87 -20.52
N SER A 573 6.26 -13.93 -19.73
CA SER A 573 5.00 -14.26 -19.06
C SER A 573 5.22 -14.36 -17.55
N VAL A 574 4.38 -13.69 -16.78
CA VAL A 574 4.51 -13.60 -15.31
C VAL A 574 3.23 -14.05 -14.62
N TYR A 575 3.33 -14.64 -13.44
CA TYR A 575 2.15 -14.92 -12.61
C TYR A 575 1.54 -13.62 -12.07
N ASP A 576 0.22 -13.42 -12.21
CA ASP A 576 -0.47 -12.27 -11.63
C ASP A 576 -0.81 -12.49 -10.15
N LEU A 577 0.11 -12.10 -9.27
CA LEU A 577 -0.08 -12.18 -7.82
C LEU A 577 -0.53 -10.83 -7.24
N THR A 578 -1.11 -9.92 -8.04
CA THR A 578 -1.52 -8.59 -7.56
C THR A 578 -2.66 -8.63 -6.54
N LYS A 579 -3.33 -9.78 -6.38
CA LYS A 579 -4.32 -10.05 -5.32
C LYS A 579 -3.71 -10.59 -4.03
N MET A 580 -2.45 -11.05 -4.03
CA MET A 580 -1.77 -11.47 -2.81
C MET A 580 -1.39 -10.27 -1.95
N THR A 581 -1.71 -10.34 -0.66
CA THR A 581 -1.47 -9.27 0.32
C THR A 581 -0.41 -9.66 1.34
N SER A 582 0.18 -8.67 1.99
CA SER A 582 1.08 -8.82 3.15
C SER A 582 0.48 -9.72 4.23
N ALA A 583 -0.83 -9.63 4.47
CA ALA A 583 -1.55 -10.50 5.39
C ALA A 583 -1.45 -11.99 5.00
N ARG A 584 -1.58 -12.32 3.71
CA ARG A 584 -1.44 -13.71 3.23
C ARG A 584 -0.04 -14.28 3.49
N PHE A 585 0.99 -13.46 3.30
CA PHE A 585 2.38 -13.86 3.55
C PHE A 585 2.76 -13.90 5.03
N SER A 586 2.10 -13.12 5.88
CA SER A 586 2.39 -13.06 7.32
C SER A 586 2.17 -14.39 8.07
N HIS A 587 1.37 -15.29 7.50
CA HIS A 587 1.08 -16.61 8.06
C HIS A 587 2.06 -17.70 7.59
N VAL A 588 2.96 -17.40 6.65
CA VAL A 588 3.94 -18.36 6.15
C VAL A 588 5.09 -18.47 7.17
N ASN A 589 5.28 -19.68 7.70
CA ASN A 589 6.45 -19.96 8.54
C ASN A 589 7.65 -20.29 7.65
N TRP A 590 8.42 -19.27 7.31
CA TRP A 590 9.63 -19.39 6.48
C TRP A 590 10.79 -20.16 7.13
N ALA A 591 10.64 -20.61 8.39
CA ALA A 591 11.61 -21.48 9.05
C ALA A 591 11.33 -22.98 8.84
N MET A 592 10.23 -23.33 8.16
CA MET A 592 9.90 -24.72 7.79
C MET A 592 10.77 -25.21 6.63
N SER A 593 10.68 -26.51 6.29
CA SER A 593 11.40 -27.04 5.13
C SER A 593 10.86 -26.45 3.83
N ASP A 594 11.69 -26.45 2.78
CA ASP A 594 11.26 -25.97 1.46
C ASP A 594 10.06 -26.80 0.93
N GLU A 595 9.93 -28.09 1.28
CA GLU A 595 8.73 -28.89 0.94
C GLU A 595 7.45 -28.40 1.62
N ASP A 596 7.51 -28.04 2.91
CA ASP A 596 6.34 -27.55 3.64
C ASP A 596 5.91 -26.18 3.13
N VAL A 597 6.88 -25.29 2.83
CA VAL A 597 6.61 -23.98 2.21
C VAL A 597 6.00 -24.18 0.82
N ASN A 598 6.50 -25.15 0.04
CA ASN A 598 5.91 -25.53 -1.25
C ASN A 598 4.47 -26.00 -1.11
N PHE A 599 4.15 -26.81 -0.09
CA PHE A 599 2.77 -27.25 0.15
C PHE A 599 1.85 -26.06 0.52
N MET A 600 2.35 -25.12 1.32
CA MET A 600 1.59 -23.94 1.76
C MET A 600 1.33 -22.90 0.66
N LEU A 601 2.24 -22.76 -0.30
CA LEU A 601 2.19 -21.74 -1.36
C LEU A 601 1.88 -22.31 -2.75
N GLY A 602 2.12 -23.60 -2.96
CA GLY A 602 1.97 -24.27 -4.26
C GLY A 602 0.55 -24.20 -4.79
N LEU A 603 -0.45 -24.40 -3.93
CA LEU A 603 -1.87 -24.27 -4.28
C LEU A 603 -2.23 -22.87 -4.79
N ASP A 604 -1.61 -21.82 -4.22
CA ASP A 604 -1.88 -20.46 -4.66
C ASP A 604 -1.30 -20.20 -6.05
N PHE A 605 -0.15 -20.79 -6.40
CA PHE A 605 0.46 -20.64 -7.73
C PHE A 605 -0.29 -21.38 -8.84
N GLU A 606 -0.83 -22.56 -8.53
CA GLU A 606 -1.48 -23.42 -9.52
C GLU A 606 -2.80 -22.83 -10.04
N ILE A 607 -3.41 -21.91 -9.28
CA ILE A 607 -4.68 -21.27 -9.63
C ILE A 607 -4.46 -19.95 -10.39
N GLU A 608 -3.28 -19.33 -10.25
CA GLU A 608 -3.04 -18.00 -10.79
C GLU A 608 -2.64 -18.02 -12.27
N GLN A 609 -3.24 -17.12 -13.04
CA GLN A 609 -2.99 -17.03 -14.48
C GLN A 609 -1.65 -16.33 -14.77
N LYS A 610 -0.93 -16.85 -15.77
CA LYS A 610 0.21 -16.14 -16.35
C LYS A 610 -0.28 -15.05 -17.31
N VAL A 611 0.17 -13.82 -17.08
CA VAL A 611 -0.03 -12.68 -17.96
C VAL A 611 1.16 -12.59 -18.91
N VAL A 612 0.89 -12.53 -20.21
CA VAL A 612 1.92 -12.40 -21.23
C VAL A 612 2.16 -10.92 -21.54
N PHE A 613 3.35 -10.43 -21.19
CA PHE A 613 3.85 -9.14 -21.65
C PHE A 613 4.56 -9.32 -23.00
N GLY A 614 4.17 -8.51 -23.99
CA GLY A 614 4.74 -8.54 -25.34
C GLY A 614 3.79 -9.03 -26.44
N ASN A 615 2.57 -9.47 -26.12
CA ASN A 615 1.55 -9.71 -27.15
C ASN A 615 1.31 -8.41 -27.94
N GLU A 616 1.29 -8.51 -29.26
CA GLU A 616 0.88 -7.40 -30.13
C GLU A 616 -0.58 -7.07 -29.83
N ARG A 617 -0.78 -5.97 -29.13
CA ARG A 617 -2.10 -5.41 -28.84
C ARG A 617 -2.32 -4.27 -29.82
N ILE A 618 -3.28 -4.44 -30.72
CA ILE A 618 -3.64 -3.41 -31.69
C ILE A 618 -4.26 -2.24 -30.93
N ASP A 619 -3.58 -1.09 -30.95
CA ASP A 619 -4.06 0.15 -30.34
C ASP A 619 -5.49 0.44 -30.79
N ILE A 620 -6.38 0.77 -29.85
CA ILE A 620 -7.80 0.97 -30.16
C ILE A 620 -8.03 2.08 -31.19
N ARG A 621 -7.11 3.04 -31.32
CA ARG A 621 -7.18 4.13 -32.31
C ARG A 621 -7.04 3.63 -33.75
N GLU A 622 -6.44 2.47 -33.96
CA GLU A 622 -6.33 1.84 -35.29
C GLU A 622 -7.69 1.35 -35.81
N THR A 623 -8.69 1.20 -34.93
CA THR A 623 -10.07 0.89 -35.35
C THR A 623 -10.82 2.09 -35.91
N ILE A 624 -10.32 3.32 -35.73
CA ILE A 624 -11.03 4.52 -36.15
C ILE A 624 -10.93 4.66 -37.68
N PRO A 625 -12.06 4.80 -38.40
CA PRO A 625 -12.02 4.91 -39.85
C PRO A 625 -11.30 6.19 -40.30
N THR A 626 -10.69 6.12 -41.48
CA THR A 626 -10.08 7.27 -42.13
C THR A 626 -11.15 8.22 -42.67
N LEU A 627 -10.83 9.51 -42.64
CA LEU A 627 -11.63 10.61 -43.16
C LEU A 627 -11.10 11.02 -44.53
N VAL A 628 -11.99 11.37 -45.46
CA VAL A 628 -11.60 12.06 -46.71
C VAL A 628 -11.96 13.53 -46.55
N VAL A 629 -10.93 14.38 -46.46
CA VAL A 629 -11.10 15.83 -46.33
C VAL A 629 -10.31 16.50 -47.45
N ASN A 630 -10.98 17.28 -48.31
CA ASN A 630 -10.36 17.91 -49.47
C ASN A 630 -9.55 16.91 -50.33
N GLU A 631 -10.16 15.76 -50.65
CA GLU A 631 -9.57 14.65 -51.42
C GLU A 631 -8.38 13.94 -50.76
N LYS A 632 -8.03 14.30 -49.51
CA LYS A 632 -6.94 13.67 -48.76
C LYS A 632 -7.48 12.70 -47.71
N ILE A 633 -6.97 11.48 -47.73
CA ILE A 633 -7.24 10.47 -46.71
C ILE A 633 -6.42 10.80 -45.45
N SER A 634 -7.11 11.03 -44.34
CA SER A 634 -6.50 11.37 -43.05
C SER A 634 -7.07 10.50 -41.93
N LYS A 635 -6.22 10.00 -41.02
CA LYS A 635 -6.70 9.38 -39.77
C LYS A 635 -7.28 10.47 -38.86
N GLN A 636 -8.34 10.14 -38.12
CA GLN A 636 -8.93 11.07 -37.17
C GLN A 636 -7.95 11.37 -36.02
N THR A 637 -7.50 12.62 -35.91
CA THR A 637 -6.66 13.10 -34.81
C THR A 637 -7.50 13.61 -33.65
N ARG A 638 -6.93 13.64 -32.44
CA ARG A 638 -7.60 14.23 -31.27
C ARG A 638 -7.93 15.70 -31.52
N CYS A 639 -9.14 16.12 -31.18
CA CYS A 639 -9.55 17.52 -31.14
C CYS A 639 -9.38 18.04 -29.70
N ASN A 640 -8.80 19.24 -29.55
CA ASN A 640 -8.70 19.93 -28.27
C ASN A 640 -9.33 21.32 -28.42
N ILE A 641 -10.03 21.79 -27.39
CA ILE A 641 -10.57 23.16 -27.35
C ILE A 641 -9.47 24.17 -27.02
N TYR A 642 -8.50 23.79 -26.19
CA TYR A 642 -7.40 24.67 -25.81
C TYR A 642 -6.42 24.89 -26.99
N ARG A 643 -5.88 26.11 -27.07
CA ARG A 643 -4.93 26.52 -28.10
C ARG A 643 -3.96 27.58 -27.58
N ASN A 644 -2.95 27.89 -28.39
CA ASN A 644 -2.08 29.03 -28.12
C ASN A 644 -2.77 30.35 -28.49
N ARG A 645 -2.36 31.44 -27.82
CA ARG A 645 -2.71 32.81 -28.22
C ARG A 645 -2.12 33.11 -29.59
N THR A 646 -2.89 33.83 -30.41
CA THR A 646 -2.42 34.38 -31.68
C THR A 646 -1.79 35.75 -31.44
N LYS A 647 -0.94 36.22 -32.37
CA LYS A 647 -0.34 37.56 -32.30
C LYS A 647 -1.39 38.68 -32.24
N LEU A 648 -2.56 38.47 -32.85
CA LEU A 648 -3.67 39.42 -32.85
C LEU A 648 -4.44 39.46 -31.52
N GLU A 649 -4.11 38.57 -30.58
CA GLU A 649 -4.73 38.47 -29.25
C GLU A 649 -3.80 38.96 -28.14
N GLU A 650 -2.60 39.42 -28.47
CA GLU A 650 -1.70 40.07 -27.51
C GLU A 650 -2.34 41.36 -26.97
N GLY A 651 -2.30 41.53 -25.65
CA GLY A 651 -2.90 42.68 -24.97
C GLY A 651 -4.44 42.70 -24.91
N LYS A 652 -5.15 41.68 -25.39
CA LYS A 652 -6.61 41.57 -25.27
C LYS A 652 -7.02 40.83 -23.99
N ASP A 653 -8.07 41.33 -23.35
CA ASP A 653 -8.63 40.73 -22.12
C ASP A 653 -9.49 39.50 -22.42
N ILE A 654 -10.24 39.49 -23.52
CA ILE A 654 -11.12 38.39 -23.93
C ILE A 654 -10.54 37.74 -25.18
N VAL A 655 -10.02 36.53 -25.01
CA VAL A 655 -9.33 35.77 -26.07
C VAL A 655 -9.84 34.33 -26.19
N SER A 656 -10.81 33.92 -25.37
CA SER A 656 -11.37 32.57 -25.36
C SER A 656 -12.81 32.58 -25.87
N GLY A 657 -13.31 31.42 -26.31
CA GLY A 657 -14.71 31.21 -26.68
C GLY A 657 -15.65 30.98 -25.50
N PHE A 658 -15.22 31.18 -24.26
CA PHE A 658 -16.11 31.10 -23.10
C PHE A 658 -17.20 32.19 -23.16
N PRO A 659 -18.36 31.99 -22.51
CA PRO A 659 -19.35 33.04 -22.33
C PRO A 659 -18.74 34.27 -21.62
N PHE A 660 -19.21 35.49 -21.92
CA PHE A 660 -18.65 36.74 -21.39
C PHE A 660 -18.55 36.77 -19.86
N LYS A 661 -19.57 36.24 -19.17
CA LYS A 661 -19.65 36.21 -17.70
C LYS A 661 -18.82 35.09 -17.05
N ASP A 662 -18.11 34.28 -17.84
CA ASP A 662 -17.28 33.20 -17.33
C ASP A 662 -15.90 33.73 -16.93
N ASP A 663 -15.59 33.71 -15.63
CA ASP A 663 -14.34 34.20 -15.09
C ASP A 663 -13.11 33.38 -15.53
N ARG A 664 -13.29 32.21 -16.15
CA ARG A 664 -12.19 31.42 -16.74
C ARG A 664 -11.47 32.17 -17.86
N HIS A 665 -12.09 33.15 -18.51
CA HIS A 665 -11.40 34.04 -19.46
C HIS A 665 -10.09 34.62 -18.88
N PHE A 666 -10.07 34.89 -17.58
CA PHE A 666 -8.98 35.63 -16.91
C PHE A 666 -8.04 34.74 -16.11
N ARG A 667 -8.37 33.46 -15.92
CA ARG A 667 -7.62 32.55 -15.02
C ARG A 667 -6.80 31.47 -15.74
N ILE A 668 -7.09 31.23 -17.02
CA ILE A 668 -6.43 30.19 -17.80
C ILE A 668 -5.13 30.70 -18.44
N THR A 669 -4.12 29.84 -18.48
CA THR A 669 -2.84 30.11 -19.14
C THR A 669 -2.96 30.04 -20.67
N ALA A 670 -3.81 29.15 -21.19
CA ALA A 670 -4.07 28.95 -22.61
C ALA A 670 -5.54 29.20 -22.96
N PRO A 671 -5.84 30.01 -24.01
CA PRO A 671 -7.20 30.22 -24.48
C PRO A 671 -7.91 28.93 -24.86
N HIS A 672 -9.21 28.88 -24.60
CA HIS A 672 -10.09 27.78 -25.01
C HIS A 672 -11.03 28.27 -26.09
N GLY A 673 -11.02 27.66 -27.28
CA GLY A 673 -11.88 28.06 -28.38
C GLY A 673 -11.60 29.45 -28.93
N PHE A 674 -12.57 30.06 -29.61
CA PHE A 674 -12.45 31.34 -30.30
C PHE A 674 -13.64 32.24 -30.00
N VAL A 675 -13.39 33.53 -29.76
CA VAL A 675 -14.40 34.53 -29.36
C VAL A 675 -15.57 34.65 -30.34
N ASP A 676 -15.34 34.38 -31.62
CA ASP A 676 -16.30 34.54 -32.73
C ASP A 676 -16.65 33.22 -33.42
N GLY A 677 -16.29 32.08 -32.81
CA GLY A 677 -16.50 30.77 -33.39
C GLY A 677 -17.98 30.48 -33.67
N PRO A 678 -18.34 29.93 -34.85
CA PRO A 678 -19.72 29.59 -35.23
C PRO A 678 -20.16 28.18 -34.78
N PHE A 679 -19.33 27.45 -34.04
CA PHE A 679 -19.63 26.13 -33.46
C PHE A 679 -19.47 26.14 -31.94
N VAL A 680 -19.93 25.09 -31.26
CA VAL A 680 -19.82 24.94 -29.80
C VAL A 680 -19.16 23.62 -29.42
N GLY A 681 -18.16 23.70 -28.54
CA GLY A 681 -17.63 22.59 -27.75
C GLY A 681 -18.08 22.69 -26.29
N PHE A 682 -17.72 21.69 -25.48
CA PHE A 682 -18.11 21.61 -24.08
C PHE A 682 -16.92 21.37 -23.17
N MET A 683 -16.90 22.11 -22.06
CA MET A 683 -16.03 21.78 -20.94
C MET A 683 -16.54 20.53 -20.21
N ASP A 684 -15.68 20.02 -19.32
CA ASP A 684 -15.96 18.85 -18.49
C ASP A 684 -17.21 18.97 -17.60
N ASP A 685 -17.66 20.19 -17.31
CA ASP A 685 -18.86 20.56 -16.55
C ASP A 685 -20.08 20.88 -17.44
N ASN A 686 -19.97 20.70 -18.76
CA ASN A 686 -20.92 21.09 -19.81
C ASN A 686 -21.06 22.60 -20.05
N THR A 687 -20.10 23.42 -19.64
CA THR A 687 -20.08 24.82 -20.10
C THR A 687 -19.79 24.85 -21.61
N PRO A 688 -20.63 25.53 -22.41
CA PRO A 688 -20.39 25.67 -23.84
C PRO A 688 -19.24 26.65 -24.12
N VAL A 689 -18.43 26.35 -25.13
CA VAL A 689 -17.29 27.18 -25.58
C VAL A 689 -17.36 27.31 -27.10
N ARG A 690 -17.26 28.54 -27.61
CA ARG A 690 -17.24 28.80 -29.05
C ARG A 690 -16.00 28.23 -29.73
N MET A 691 -16.22 27.62 -30.89
CA MET A 691 -15.22 26.94 -31.69
C MET A 691 -15.31 27.39 -33.15
N ARG A 692 -14.16 27.43 -33.83
CA ARG A 692 -14.09 27.53 -35.29
C ARG A 692 -13.94 26.13 -35.87
N GLN A 693 -14.30 25.97 -37.15
CA GLN A 693 -14.11 24.70 -37.84
C GLN A 693 -12.65 24.25 -37.73
N GLU A 694 -12.46 22.96 -37.50
CA GLU A 694 -11.12 22.36 -37.38
C GLU A 694 -10.69 21.72 -38.70
N ALA A 695 -9.40 21.36 -38.80
CA ALA A 695 -8.79 20.94 -40.06
C ALA A 695 -9.40 19.68 -40.68
N LEU A 696 -10.05 18.83 -39.87
CA LEU A 696 -10.75 17.63 -40.36
C LEU A 696 -12.26 17.86 -40.57
N GLU A 697 -12.73 19.10 -40.45
CA GLU A 697 -14.11 19.52 -40.72
C GLU A 697 -15.19 18.75 -39.93
N ARG A 698 -14.85 18.28 -38.72
CA ARG A 698 -15.77 17.47 -37.90
C ARG A 698 -16.78 18.26 -37.09
N LEU A 699 -16.74 19.59 -37.01
CA LEU A 699 -17.75 20.36 -36.26
C LEU A 699 -19.03 20.55 -37.08
N SER A 700 -20.18 20.50 -36.41
CA SER A 700 -21.52 20.69 -36.99
C SER A 700 -22.45 21.31 -35.97
N ASN A 701 -23.37 22.14 -36.47
CA ASN A 701 -24.49 22.69 -35.69
C ASN A 701 -25.76 21.84 -35.82
N LYS A 702 -25.72 20.75 -36.61
CA LYS A 702 -26.78 19.74 -36.66
C LYS A 702 -26.52 18.68 -35.60
N PRO A 703 -27.57 18.01 -35.07
CA PRO A 703 -27.42 16.88 -34.15
C PRO A 703 -26.94 15.59 -34.83
N ASP A 704 -26.09 15.70 -35.86
CA ASP A 704 -25.69 14.62 -36.77
C ASP A 704 -24.39 13.91 -36.36
N ARG A 705 -23.85 14.21 -35.17
CA ARG A 705 -22.60 13.61 -34.68
C ARG A 705 -22.48 13.66 -33.16
N VAL A 706 -21.71 12.74 -32.62
CA VAL A 706 -21.49 12.57 -31.18
C VAL A 706 -20.01 12.71 -30.86
N TRP A 707 -19.70 13.41 -29.78
CA TRP A 707 -18.33 13.65 -29.35
C TRP A 707 -17.99 12.92 -28.07
N PHE A 708 -16.77 12.41 -27.97
CA PHE A 708 -16.26 11.69 -26.83
C PHE A 708 -14.96 12.33 -26.35
N ARG A 709 -14.80 12.38 -25.03
CA ARG A 709 -13.49 12.49 -24.39
C ARG A 709 -13.00 11.07 -24.13
N LEU A 710 -11.95 10.66 -24.83
CA LEU A 710 -11.41 9.30 -24.73
C LEU A 710 -9.93 9.36 -24.34
N ASP A 711 -9.60 8.71 -23.22
CA ASP A 711 -8.22 8.49 -22.81
C ASP A 711 -7.70 7.18 -23.38
N ASN A 712 -6.46 7.17 -23.83
CA ASN A 712 -5.83 5.95 -24.32
C ASN A 712 -5.37 5.06 -23.18
N ASP A 713 -4.95 5.62 -22.05
CA ASP A 713 -4.35 4.86 -20.96
C ASP A 713 -5.40 4.24 -20.03
N PHE A 714 -5.18 2.99 -19.60
CA PHE A 714 -6.08 2.32 -18.65
C PHE A 714 -6.25 3.07 -17.32
N LYS A 715 -5.26 3.87 -16.90
CA LYS A 715 -5.34 4.69 -15.69
C LYS A 715 -6.34 5.85 -15.80
N GLY A 716 -6.62 6.31 -17.03
CA GLY A 716 -7.51 7.43 -17.32
C GLY A 716 -8.96 7.06 -17.58
N ILE A 717 -9.32 5.76 -17.59
CA ILE A 717 -10.65 5.29 -18.05
C ILE A 717 -11.84 5.95 -17.35
N ASN A 718 -11.67 6.38 -16.10
CA ASN A 718 -12.72 7.04 -15.32
C ASN A 718 -13.08 8.45 -15.84
N ARG A 719 -12.21 9.09 -16.63
CA ARG A 719 -12.42 10.45 -17.17
C ARG A 719 -13.16 10.45 -18.50
N THR A 720 -13.38 9.28 -19.09
CA THR A 720 -14.09 9.13 -20.37
C THR A 720 -15.53 9.65 -20.28
N LYS A 721 -15.96 10.45 -21.26
CA LYS A 721 -17.26 11.14 -21.29
C LYS A 721 -17.79 11.26 -22.72
N THR A 722 -19.09 11.52 -22.86
CA THR A 722 -19.78 11.74 -24.14
C THR A 722 -20.57 13.04 -24.11
N PHE A 723 -20.48 13.84 -25.18
CA PHE A 723 -21.02 15.18 -25.30
C PHE A 723 -21.68 15.41 -26.68
N GLY A 724 -22.47 16.48 -26.80
CA GLY A 724 -23.04 16.92 -28.08
C GLY A 724 -22.08 17.71 -28.98
N GLY A 725 -20.92 18.10 -28.44
CA GLY A 725 -19.86 18.86 -29.12
C GLY A 725 -18.48 18.46 -28.59
N PRO A 726 -17.37 18.88 -29.22
CA PRO A 726 -16.03 18.46 -28.82
C PRO A 726 -15.76 18.75 -27.33
N PRO A 727 -15.09 17.86 -26.59
CA PRO A 727 -14.69 18.11 -25.21
C PRO A 727 -13.46 19.04 -25.12
N ASP A 728 -13.17 19.52 -23.91
CA ASP A 728 -12.00 20.35 -23.58
C ASP A 728 -10.66 19.78 -24.08
N ASN A 729 -10.46 18.47 -23.91
CA ASN A 729 -9.29 17.74 -24.36
C ASN A 729 -9.63 16.33 -24.86
N ARG A 730 -8.73 15.75 -25.67
CA ARG A 730 -8.77 14.36 -26.14
C ARG A 730 -10.12 14.00 -26.80
N GLY A 731 -10.60 14.91 -27.65
CA GLY A 731 -11.87 14.81 -28.35
C GLY A 731 -11.84 13.94 -29.59
N TYR A 732 -12.80 13.02 -29.70
CA TYR A 732 -13.05 12.18 -30.87
C TYR A 732 -14.54 12.23 -31.26
N CYS A 733 -14.83 12.18 -32.55
CA CYS A 733 -16.14 12.40 -33.13
C CYS A 733 -16.62 11.14 -33.88
N ALA A 734 -17.83 10.69 -33.54
CA ALA A 734 -18.59 9.71 -34.30
C ALA A 734 -19.56 10.45 -35.23
N TYR A 735 -19.40 10.24 -36.53
CA TYR A 735 -20.13 10.93 -37.61
C TYR A 735 -20.71 9.95 -38.64
N SER A 736 -20.49 8.64 -38.44
CA SER A 736 -20.94 7.55 -39.29
C SER A 736 -21.12 6.29 -38.45
N LEU A 737 -21.76 5.25 -39.01
CA LEU A 737 -21.90 3.97 -38.31
C LEU A 737 -20.52 3.34 -37.97
N ASP A 738 -19.56 3.37 -38.89
CA ASP A 738 -18.24 2.78 -38.65
C ASP A 738 -17.45 3.54 -37.58
N SER A 739 -17.48 4.87 -37.60
CA SER A 739 -16.85 5.66 -36.53
C SER A 739 -17.57 5.47 -35.19
N ALA A 740 -18.89 5.27 -35.18
CA ALA A 740 -19.64 4.94 -33.99
C ALA A 740 -19.24 3.57 -33.43
N LYS A 741 -19.12 2.52 -34.25
CA LYS A 741 -18.66 1.19 -33.80
C LYS A 741 -17.32 1.28 -33.07
N SER A 742 -16.37 2.04 -33.59
CA SER A 742 -15.04 2.20 -32.97
C SER A 742 -15.07 3.02 -31.68
N LEU A 743 -15.66 4.22 -31.71
CA LEU A 743 -15.62 5.13 -30.56
C LEU A 743 -16.56 4.71 -29.42
N PHE A 744 -17.71 4.11 -29.73
CA PHE A 744 -18.60 3.57 -28.71
C PHE A 744 -18.00 2.31 -28.08
N THR A 745 -17.31 1.45 -28.84
CA THR A 745 -16.54 0.33 -28.29
C THR A 745 -15.48 0.84 -27.32
N TRP A 746 -14.71 1.86 -27.71
CA TRP A 746 -13.70 2.46 -26.84
C TRP A 746 -14.34 3.00 -25.54
N PHE A 747 -15.41 3.78 -25.64
CA PHE A 747 -16.15 4.26 -24.46
C PHE A 747 -16.66 3.11 -23.57
N CYS A 748 -17.17 2.04 -24.16
CA CYS A 748 -17.75 0.93 -23.41
C CYS A 748 -16.68 0.10 -22.70
N ILE A 749 -15.52 -0.13 -23.32
CA ILE A 749 -14.38 -0.78 -22.66
C ILE A 749 -13.96 0.00 -21.41
N THR A 750 -13.84 1.33 -21.51
CA THR A 750 -13.42 2.16 -20.36
C THR A 750 -14.44 2.11 -19.23
N LYS A 751 -15.73 2.20 -19.55
CA LYS A 751 -16.80 2.22 -18.53
C LYS A 751 -17.12 0.85 -17.94
N ALA A 752 -17.11 -0.21 -18.74
CA ALA A 752 -17.35 -1.57 -18.27
C ALA A 752 -16.19 -2.08 -17.39
N SER A 753 -14.96 -1.69 -17.73
CA SER A 753 -13.76 -2.08 -17.00
C SER A 753 -13.52 -1.26 -15.73
N ASN A 754 -14.12 -0.07 -15.59
CA ASN A 754 -13.85 0.85 -14.48
C ASN A 754 -14.06 0.20 -13.11
N GLY A 755 -12.99 0.11 -12.32
CA GLY A 755 -12.98 -0.53 -10.99
C GLY A 755 -12.92 -2.06 -10.98
N LYS A 756 -12.82 -2.72 -12.14
CA LYS A 756 -12.82 -4.19 -12.28
C LYS A 756 -11.70 -4.77 -13.17
N TYR A 757 -10.80 -3.93 -13.70
CA TYR A 757 -9.70 -4.39 -14.55
C TYR A 757 -8.48 -4.86 -13.72
N PRO A 758 -7.66 -5.79 -14.24
CA PRO A 758 -6.50 -6.29 -13.51
C PRO A 758 -5.43 -5.21 -13.36
N THR A 759 -4.74 -5.20 -12.21
CA THR A 759 -3.78 -4.12 -11.87
C THR A 759 -2.67 -3.96 -12.91
N TRP A 760 -2.27 -5.03 -13.59
CA TRP A 760 -1.23 -4.98 -14.62
C TRP A 760 -1.60 -4.12 -15.82
N ALA A 761 -2.90 -4.02 -16.16
CA ALA A 761 -3.37 -3.25 -17.31
C ALA A 761 -3.14 -1.74 -17.12
N ASN A 762 -2.89 -1.26 -15.90
CA ASN A 762 -2.51 0.14 -15.62
C ASN A 762 -1.32 0.65 -16.45
N GLN A 763 -0.45 -0.23 -16.94
CA GLN A 763 0.69 0.15 -17.76
C GLN A 763 0.42 0.06 -19.26
N SER A 764 -0.79 -0.29 -19.69
CA SER A 764 -1.15 -0.42 -21.09
C SER A 764 -2.07 0.71 -21.54
N ASP A 765 -1.95 1.06 -22.82
CA ASP A 765 -3.02 1.76 -23.53
C ASP A 765 -4.19 0.78 -23.75
N ILE A 766 -5.36 1.29 -24.12
CA ILE A 766 -6.54 0.51 -24.48
C ILE A 766 -6.32 -0.08 -25.87
N TRP A 767 -6.68 -1.36 -26.04
CA TRP A 767 -6.51 -2.09 -27.29
C TRP A 767 -7.84 -2.55 -27.86
N THR A 768 -7.78 -3.01 -29.10
CA THR A 768 -8.92 -3.53 -29.84
C THR A 768 -9.34 -4.88 -29.25
N PRO A 769 -10.61 -5.06 -28.84
CA PRO A 769 -11.11 -6.37 -28.43
C PRO A 769 -11.22 -7.32 -29.63
N ALA A 770 -10.96 -8.61 -29.41
CA ALA A 770 -11.13 -9.66 -30.41
C ALA A 770 -12.61 -10.04 -30.58
N ILE A 771 -13.43 -9.10 -31.08
CA ILE A 771 -14.87 -9.30 -31.26
C ILE A 771 -15.11 -10.38 -32.30
N THR A 772 -15.80 -11.45 -31.93
CA THR A 772 -16.13 -12.53 -32.85
C THR A 772 -17.27 -12.13 -33.80
N PRO A 773 -17.29 -12.60 -35.06
CA PRO A 773 -18.30 -12.19 -36.04
C PRO A 773 -19.76 -12.45 -35.62
N ASP A 774 -20.00 -13.52 -34.88
CA ASP A 774 -21.31 -13.94 -34.36
C ASP A 774 -21.81 -13.05 -33.22
N LEU A 775 -20.90 -12.49 -32.41
CA LEU A 775 -21.23 -11.59 -31.30
C LEU A 775 -21.14 -10.11 -31.67
N ALA A 776 -20.62 -9.78 -32.85
CA ALA A 776 -20.36 -8.40 -33.26
C ALA A 776 -21.63 -7.53 -33.24
N SER A 777 -22.74 -8.00 -33.80
CA SER A 777 -24.01 -7.26 -33.83
C SER A 777 -24.53 -7.01 -32.40
N TYR A 778 -24.44 -8.02 -31.53
CA TYR A 778 -24.86 -7.90 -30.14
C TYR A 778 -23.98 -6.93 -29.34
N TRP A 779 -22.66 -7.03 -29.50
CA TRP A 779 -21.69 -6.12 -28.89
C TRP A 779 -21.95 -4.66 -29.24
N TYR A 780 -22.12 -4.35 -30.53
CA TYR A 780 -22.39 -2.98 -30.96
C TYR A 780 -23.74 -2.47 -30.45
N SER A 781 -24.76 -3.33 -30.43
CA SER A 781 -26.06 -3.00 -29.86
C SER A 781 -25.99 -2.62 -28.38
N LEU A 782 -25.23 -3.39 -27.58
CA LEU A 782 -24.94 -3.06 -26.18
C LEU A 782 -24.18 -1.74 -26.07
N CYS A 783 -23.16 -1.53 -26.89
CA CYS A 783 -22.38 -0.29 -26.89
C CYS A 783 -23.24 0.95 -27.17
N PHE A 784 -24.10 0.88 -28.18
CA PHE A 784 -24.99 1.98 -28.55
C PHE A 784 -26.01 2.27 -27.45
N ALA A 785 -26.67 1.24 -26.91
CA ALA A 785 -27.61 1.38 -25.81
C ALA A 785 -26.94 1.97 -24.55
N PHE A 786 -25.71 1.56 -24.26
CA PHE A 786 -24.97 2.03 -23.09
C PHE A 786 -24.58 3.51 -23.21
N VAL A 787 -24.05 3.94 -24.36
CA VAL A 787 -23.74 5.36 -24.60
C VAL A 787 -25.01 6.21 -24.58
N LEU A 788 -26.12 5.72 -25.15
CA LEU A 788 -27.41 6.42 -25.08
C LEU A 788 -27.82 6.71 -23.63
N ALA A 789 -27.58 5.78 -22.70
CA ALA A 789 -27.94 5.94 -21.30
C ALA A 789 -26.98 6.85 -20.49
N GLU A 790 -25.68 6.83 -20.83
CA GLU A 790 -24.61 7.47 -20.04
C GLU A 790 -24.14 8.83 -20.59
N ASN A 791 -24.71 9.31 -21.70
CA ASN A 791 -24.27 10.55 -22.33
C ASN A 791 -24.55 11.80 -21.48
N ARG A 792 -23.79 12.86 -21.76
CA ARG A 792 -23.93 14.18 -21.14
C ARG A 792 -24.32 15.27 -22.15
N CYS A 793 -24.94 14.89 -23.25
CA CYS A 793 -25.45 15.82 -24.24
C CYS A 793 -26.48 16.76 -23.61
N VAL A 794 -26.49 18.01 -24.05
CA VAL A 794 -27.43 19.04 -23.59
C VAL A 794 -27.96 19.80 -24.79
N VAL A 795 -29.17 20.34 -24.64
CA VAL A 795 -29.73 21.34 -25.54
C VAL A 795 -29.50 22.71 -24.93
N THR A 796 -28.88 23.63 -25.66
CA THR A 796 -28.60 25.00 -25.19
C THR A 796 -28.42 25.97 -26.37
N THR A 797 -28.47 27.26 -26.08
CA THR A 797 -28.15 28.33 -27.03
C THR A 797 -26.92 29.08 -26.54
N PHE A 798 -25.96 29.31 -27.43
CA PHE A 798 -24.91 30.30 -27.23
C PHE A 798 -25.37 31.62 -27.86
N GLU A 799 -25.60 32.64 -27.03
CA GLU A 799 -26.16 33.94 -27.44
C GLU A 799 -25.31 34.65 -28.50
N ALA A 800 -25.98 35.35 -29.44
CA ALA A 800 -25.31 36.31 -30.30
C ALA A 800 -24.57 37.38 -29.48
N ASP A 801 -23.55 37.99 -30.08
CA ASP A 801 -22.75 39.07 -29.49
C ASP A 801 -22.05 38.71 -28.17
N ASN A 802 -21.93 37.41 -27.86
CA ASN A 802 -21.32 36.89 -26.63
C ASN A 802 -20.21 35.90 -27.00
N PRO A 803 -18.94 36.06 -26.56
CA PRO A 803 -18.45 37.13 -25.68
C PRO A 803 -18.08 38.45 -26.40
N VAL A 804 -18.14 38.49 -27.73
CA VAL A 804 -17.82 39.70 -28.52
C VAL A 804 -18.92 40.05 -29.51
N VAL A 805 -19.09 41.34 -29.77
CA VAL A 805 -20.02 41.87 -30.77
C VAL A 805 -19.73 41.27 -32.15
N GLY A 806 -20.77 40.86 -32.87
CA GLY A 806 -20.71 40.20 -34.16
C GLY A 806 -20.61 38.68 -34.12
N ALA A 807 -20.43 38.07 -32.93
CA ALA A 807 -20.45 36.62 -32.81
C ALA A 807 -21.88 36.06 -33.06
N PRO A 808 -22.04 35.00 -33.86
CA PRO A 808 -23.38 34.50 -34.24
C PRO A 808 -24.06 33.77 -33.09
N GLU A 809 -25.39 33.78 -33.05
CA GLU A 809 -26.13 32.84 -32.18
C GLU A 809 -25.92 31.39 -32.65
N ILE A 810 -25.75 30.47 -31.70
CA ILE A 810 -25.59 29.04 -32.01
C ILE A 810 -26.57 28.23 -31.16
N PHE A 811 -27.47 27.53 -31.82
CA PHE A 811 -28.30 26.52 -31.17
C PHE A 811 -27.59 25.17 -31.20
N VAL A 812 -27.50 24.51 -30.06
CA VAL A 812 -26.94 23.17 -29.92
C VAL A 812 -28.07 22.22 -29.54
N ASP A 813 -28.32 21.22 -30.39
CA ASP A 813 -29.31 20.18 -30.15
C ASP A 813 -28.64 18.88 -29.67
N ASN A 814 -29.43 17.91 -29.21
CA ASN A 814 -28.97 16.65 -28.65
C ASN A 814 -28.86 15.55 -29.74
N PRO A 815 -27.64 15.11 -30.12
CA PRO A 815 -27.45 14.07 -31.12
C PRO A 815 -27.88 12.67 -30.68
N LEU A 816 -28.13 12.48 -29.38
CA LEU A 816 -28.54 11.20 -28.79
C LEU A 816 -30.00 11.23 -28.30
N CYS A 817 -30.83 12.14 -28.82
CA CYS A 817 -32.26 12.16 -28.52
C CYS A 817 -33.04 11.21 -29.44
N PRO A 818 -33.60 10.09 -28.95
CA PRO A 818 -34.36 9.15 -29.78
C PRO A 818 -35.73 9.67 -30.23
N ALA A 819 -36.18 10.82 -29.71
CA ALA A 819 -37.41 11.49 -30.14
C ALA A 819 -37.16 12.54 -31.24
N ASN A 820 -35.90 12.83 -31.57
CA ASN A 820 -35.52 13.74 -32.64
C ASN A 820 -35.15 12.93 -33.89
N GLU A 821 -35.94 13.06 -34.96
CA GLU A 821 -35.75 12.32 -36.22
C GLU A 821 -34.44 12.69 -36.94
N ASP A 822 -33.94 13.92 -36.74
CA ASP A 822 -32.69 14.41 -37.34
C ASP A 822 -31.44 14.05 -36.52
N SER A 823 -31.61 13.46 -35.34
CA SER A 823 -30.48 13.13 -34.47
C SER A 823 -29.65 11.97 -35.03
N PHE A 824 -28.37 11.96 -34.66
CA PHE A 824 -27.46 10.86 -34.97
C PHE A 824 -27.99 9.52 -34.47
N TRP A 825 -28.63 9.50 -33.31
CA TRP A 825 -29.31 8.29 -32.83
C TRP A 825 -30.32 7.76 -33.84
N SER A 826 -31.30 8.59 -34.22
CA SER A 826 -32.41 8.16 -35.08
C SER A 826 -31.96 7.82 -36.49
N THR A 827 -31.01 8.58 -37.04
CA THR A 827 -30.56 8.44 -38.43
C THR A 827 -29.52 7.34 -38.63
N VAL A 828 -28.70 7.05 -37.61
CA VAL A 828 -27.55 6.12 -37.75
C VAL A 828 -27.63 4.91 -36.83
N LEU A 829 -28.05 5.07 -35.57
CA LEU A 829 -27.86 4.04 -34.53
C LEU A 829 -29.10 3.19 -34.25
N ASP A 830 -30.30 3.77 -34.34
CA ASP A 830 -31.52 3.15 -33.82
C ASP A 830 -31.82 1.77 -34.45
N ARG A 831 -31.58 1.66 -35.76
CA ARG A 831 -31.79 0.42 -36.53
C ARG A 831 -30.82 -0.71 -36.17
N GLU A 832 -29.72 -0.40 -35.50
CA GLU A 832 -28.69 -1.37 -35.12
C GLU A 832 -29.02 -2.07 -33.78
N VAL A 833 -30.11 -1.67 -33.11
CA VAL A 833 -30.59 -2.28 -31.86
C VAL A 833 -31.81 -3.15 -32.13
N SER A 834 -31.59 -4.46 -32.29
CA SER A 834 -32.65 -5.45 -32.53
C SER A 834 -33.30 -5.97 -31.24
N ALA A 835 -34.56 -6.38 -31.32
CA ALA A 835 -35.26 -7.10 -30.25
C ALA A 835 -34.61 -8.44 -29.88
N ASP A 836 -33.83 -9.04 -30.79
CA ASP A 836 -33.03 -10.23 -30.53
C ASP A 836 -31.95 -9.98 -29.47
N HIS A 837 -31.50 -8.72 -29.33
CA HIS A 837 -30.54 -8.27 -28.32
C HIS A 837 -31.25 -7.80 -27.06
N SER A 838 -31.92 -8.74 -26.37
CA SER A 838 -32.89 -8.46 -25.32
C SER A 838 -32.49 -7.36 -24.32
N VAL A 839 -31.28 -7.41 -23.76
CA VAL A 839 -30.83 -6.45 -22.72
C VAL A 839 -30.64 -5.04 -23.28
N ALA A 840 -29.97 -4.90 -24.43
CA ALA A 840 -29.76 -3.61 -25.10
C ALA A 840 -31.09 -3.00 -25.55
N PHE A 841 -31.95 -3.83 -26.16
CA PHE A 841 -33.27 -3.43 -26.64
C PHE A 841 -34.17 -2.94 -25.52
N LEU A 842 -34.19 -3.63 -24.38
CA LEU A 842 -34.99 -3.22 -23.21
C LEU A 842 -34.54 -1.86 -22.67
N LEU A 843 -33.23 -1.60 -22.60
CA LEU A 843 -32.69 -0.29 -22.19
C LEU A 843 -33.13 0.81 -23.16
N VAL A 844 -32.93 0.62 -24.47
CA VAL A 844 -33.33 1.60 -25.49
C VAL A 844 -34.84 1.84 -25.46
N LYS A 845 -35.65 0.78 -25.37
CA LYS A 845 -37.11 0.87 -25.27
C LYS A 845 -37.52 1.70 -24.05
N LYS A 846 -36.85 1.53 -22.92
CA LYS A 846 -37.14 2.30 -21.70
C LYS A 846 -36.74 3.76 -21.83
N ILE A 847 -35.61 4.06 -22.45
CA ILE A 847 -35.20 5.44 -22.74
C ILE A 847 -36.18 6.12 -23.72
N LYS A 848 -36.64 5.41 -24.76
CA LYS A 848 -37.70 5.89 -25.66
C LYS A 848 -39.01 6.15 -24.90
N GLN A 849 -39.37 5.28 -23.96
CA GLN A 849 -40.52 5.49 -23.07
C GLN A 849 -40.36 6.76 -22.21
N LEU A 850 -39.16 7.01 -21.69
CA LEU A 850 -38.86 8.25 -20.96
C LEU A 850 -39.05 9.48 -21.84
N TYR A 851 -38.48 9.51 -23.04
CA TYR A 851 -38.66 10.65 -23.96
C TYR A 851 -40.11 10.83 -24.41
N LYS A 852 -40.86 9.74 -24.60
CA LYS A 852 -42.30 9.81 -24.90
C LYS A 852 -43.08 10.41 -23.73
N THR A 853 -42.79 9.98 -22.50
CA THR A 853 -43.42 10.49 -21.27
C THR A 853 -43.06 11.95 -21.05
N TRP A 854 -41.79 12.29 -21.20
CA TRP A 854 -41.25 13.65 -21.15
C TRP A 854 -42.03 14.58 -22.09
N ASN A 855 -42.12 14.21 -23.37
CA ASN A 855 -42.79 15.04 -24.35
C ASN A 855 -44.31 15.07 -24.14
N HIS A 856 -44.95 13.94 -23.86
CA HIS A 856 -46.42 13.89 -23.75
C HIS A 856 -46.94 14.61 -22.49
N ASN A 857 -46.31 14.37 -21.33
CA ASN A 857 -46.80 14.87 -20.05
C ASN A 857 -46.32 16.30 -19.76
N TYR A 858 -45.14 16.70 -20.26
CA TYR A 858 -44.48 17.95 -19.86
C TYR A 858 -44.32 18.94 -21.00
N CYS A 859 -43.55 18.62 -22.05
CA CYS A 859 -43.26 19.60 -23.10
C CYS A 859 -44.44 19.86 -24.04
N GLN A 860 -45.25 18.84 -24.34
CA GLN A 860 -46.32 18.85 -25.33
C GLN A 860 -45.88 19.41 -26.69
N GLY A 861 -44.65 19.08 -27.10
CA GLY A 861 -44.02 19.60 -28.32
C GLY A 861 -43.46 21.03 -28.22
N GLN A 862 -43.50 21.66 -27.05
CA GLN A 862 -43.12 23.05 -26.84
C GLN A 862 -41.88 23.21 -25.96
N TYR A 863 -41.36 24.45 -25.92
CA TYR A 863 -40.27 24.84 -25.03
C TYR A 863 -40.84 25.15 -23.65
N LEU A 864 -40.28 24.52 -22.62
CA LEU A 864 -40.51 24.92 -21.24
C LEU A 864 -39.51 26.02 -20.89
N ARG A 865 -39.97 27.15 -20.33
CA ARG A 865 -39.13 28.29 -19.92
C ARG A 865 -39.15 28.42 -18.40
N ASN A 866 -38.12 29.03 -17.82
CA ASN A 866 -38.01 29.27 -16.38
C ASN A 866 -38.13 27.98 -15.55
N VAL A 867 -37.41 26.94 -15.98
CA VAL A 867 -37.50 25.57 -15.45
C VAL A 867 -36.71 25.37 -14.14
N GLY A 868 -36.08 26.43 -13.63
CA GLY A 868 -35.30 26.42 -12.41
C GLY A 868 -33.89 25.84 -12.57
N LEU A 869 -33.37 25.70 -13.79
CA LEU A 869 -32.02 25.26 -14.14
C LEU A 869 -31.08 26.43 -14.48
N LYS A 870 -31.45 27.68 -14.18
CA LYS A 870 -30.63 28.86 -14.50
C LYS A 870 -29.20 28.79 -13.98
N ASP A 871 -28.99 28.17 -12.82
CA ASP A 871 -27.67 27.98 -12.24
C ASP A 871 -26.83 26.89 -12.91
N GLU A 872 -27.32 26.18 -13.93
CA GLU A 872 -26.55 25.13 -14.59
C GLU A 872 -25.45 25.70 -15.51
N PRO A 873 -24.29 25.04 -15.69
CA PRO A 873 -23.18 25.57 -16.50
C PRO A 873 -23.55 25.93 -17.95
N TYR A 874 -24.53 25.24 -18.53
CA TYR A 874 -25.05 25.50 -19.86
C TYR A 874 -26.09 26.63 -19.95
N PHE A 875 -26.44 27.29 -18.83
CA PHE A 875 -27.40 28.41 -18.78
C PHE A 875 -26.94 29.63 -17.97
N ARG A 876 -26.13 29.44 -16.91
CA ARG A 876 -25.81 30.46 -15.91
C ARG A 876 -25.12 31.71 -16.44
N TYR A 877 -24.40 31.59 -17.55
CA TYR A 877 -23.62 32.68 -18.10
C TYR A 877 -24.35 33.53 -19.15
N PHE A 878 -25.56 33.11 -19.54
CA PHE A 878 -26.36 33.74 -20.58
C PHE A 878 -27.44 34.63 -19.97
N ALA A 879 -27.95 35.60 -20.73
CA ALA A 879 -29.04 36.48 -20.33
C ALA A 879 -30.43 35.82 -20.47
N TYR A 880 -30.63 34.91 -21.42
CA TYR A 880 -31.94 34.26 -21.64
C TYR A 880 -32.41 33.39 -20.48
N ASP A 881 -33.74 33.23 -20.33
CA ASP A 881 -34.36 32.32 -19.37
C ASP A 881 -34.02 30.87 -19.69
N ASP A 882 -33.62 30.11 -18.66
CA ASP A 882 -33.34 28.69 -18.79
C ASP A 882 -34.55 27.93 -19.35
N TYR A 883 -34.27 26.92 -20.18
CA TYR A 883 -35.32 26.25 -20.92
C TYR A 883 -35.05 24.77 -21.14
N LEU A 884 -36.11 24.03 -21.47
CA LEU A 884 -36.04 22.65 -21.92
C LEU A 884 -36.90 22.48 -23.17
N THR A 885 -36.53 21.51 -24.00
CA THR A 885 -37.22 21.15 -25.23
C THR A 885 -37.64 19.69 -25.17
N PRO A 886 -38.51 19.22 -26.10
CA PRO A 886 -38.77 17.79 -26.26
C PRO A 886 -37.49 16.96 -26.48
N HIS A 887 -36.39 17.59 -26.92
CA HIS A 887 -35.13 16.93 -27.26
C HIS A 887 -34.03 17.10 -26.19
N SER A 888 -34.34 17.76 -25.06
CA SER A 888 -33.38 17.99 -23.99
C SER A 888 -32.61 16.74 -23.58
N GLY A 889 -31.36 16.95 -23.15
CA GLY A 889 -30.49 15.85 -22.70
C GLY A 889 -31.02 15.14 -21.47
N LEU A 890 -30.70 13.86 -21.30
CA LEU A 890 -31.12 13.06 -20.13
C LEU A 890 -30.72 13.73 -18.81
N ILE A 891 -29.54 14.36 -18.75
CA ILE A 891 -29.09 15.07 -17.54
C ILE A 891 -29.92 16.32 -17.23
N GLN A 892 -30.48 16.98 -18.25
CA GLN A 892 -31.33 18.16 -18.08
C GLN A 892 -32.72 17.72 -17.61
N ILE A 893 -33.29 16.70 -18.26
CA ILE A 893 -34.58 16.11 -17.90
C ILE A 893 -34.54 15.58 -16.46
N ARG A 894 -33.46 14.87 -16.07
CA ARG A 894 -33.30 14.34 -14.72
C ARG A 894 -33.28 15.45 -13.67
N LYS A 895 -32.48 16.49 -13.87
CA LYS A 895 -32.39 17.61 -12.92
C LYS A 895 -33.70 18.36 -12.77
N TYR A 896 -34.45 18.50 -13.87
CA TYR A 896 -35.80 19.07 -13.82
C TYR A 896 -36.75 18.18 -13.03
N ALA A 897 -36.77 16.88 -13.30
CA ALA A 897 -37.58 15.92 -12.56
C ALA A 897 -37.30 15.97 -11.04
N GLU A 898 -36.01 16.02 -10.66
CA GLU A 898 -35.57 16.17 -9.27
C GLU A 898 -36.08 17.46 -8.62
N LYS A 899 -35.98 18.60 -9.32
CA LYS A 899 -36.44 19.90 -8.78
C LYS A 899 -37.96 19.99 -8.66
N GLN A 900 -38.69 19.35 -9.56
CA GLN A 900 -40.15 19.40 -9.61
C GLN A 900 -40.83 18.20 -8.92
N GLY A 901 -40.07 17.23 -8.41
CA GLY A 901 -40.59 16.05 -7.73
C GLY A 901 -41.43 15.12 -8.64
N LEU A 902 -41.00 14.94 -9.90
CA LEU A 902 -41.78 14.23 -10.92
C LEU A 902 -41.62 12.71 -10.81
N LYS A 903 -42.54 12.08 -10.07
CA LYS A 903 -42.46 10.66 -9.71
C LYS A 903 -42.38 9.70 -10.91
N ASP A 904 -43.21 9.90 -11.93
CA ASP A 904 -43.22 9.07 -13.14
C ASP A 904 -41.87 9.10 -13.89
N LEU A 905 -41.23 10.26 -14.00
CA LEU A 905 -39.89 10.38 -14.56
C LEU A 905 -38.82 9.74 -13.65
N HIS A 906 -38.95 9.89 -12.33
CA HIS A 906 -38.05 9.24 -11.37
C HIS A 906 -38.11 7.71 -11.47
N ASP A 907 -39.31 7.14 -11.53
CA ASP A 907 -39.52 5.70 -11.66
C ASP A 907 -38.88 5.19 -12.97
N LEU A 908 -39.04 5.93 -14.08
CA LEU A 908 -38.40 5.59 -15.35
C LEU A 908 -36.86 5.71 -15.30
N PHE A 909 -36.32 6.74 -14.65
CA PHE A 909 -34.86 6.85 -14.47
C PHE A 909 -34.29 5.72 -13.62
N ALA A 910 -35.01 5.28 -12.58
CA ALA A 910 -34.62 4.14 -11.75
C ALA A 910 -34.57 2.84 -12.59
N GLU A 911 -35.60 2.60 -13.41
CA GLU A 911 -35.61 1.44 -14.32
C GLU A 911 -34.48 1.50 -15.37
N ILE A 912 -34.22 2.69 -15.93
CA ILE A 912 -33.09 2.90 -16.86
C ILE A 912 -31.78 2.59 -16.15
N GLN A 913 -31.57 3.07 -14.92
CA GLN A 913 -30.34 2.83 -14.17
C GLN A 913 -30.10 1.33 -13.93
N GLU A 914 -31.13 0.57 -13.59
CA GLU A 914 -31.02 -0.89 -13.42
C GLU A 914 -30.69 -1.60 -14.75
N LEU A 915 -31.30 -1.19 -15.85
CA LEU A 915 -31.00 -1.73 -17.17
C LEU A 915 -29.59 -1.35 -17.65
N THR A 916 -29.14 -0.11 -17.40
CA THR A 916 -27.78 0.35 -17.67
C THR A 916 -26.74 -0.49 -16.92
N LYS A 917 -27.03 -0.85 -15.65
CA LYS A 917 -26.17 -1.75 -14.87
C LYS A 917 -26.08 -3.13 -15.51
N LYS A 918 -27.20 -3.71 -15.97
CA LYS A 918 -27.21 -5.00 -16.68
C LYS A 918 -26.43 -4.96 -18.00
N VAL A 919 -26.62 -3.90 -18.81
CA VAL A 919 -25.85 -3.72 -20.05
C VAL A 919 -24.36 -3.62 -19.75
N ARG A 920 -23.96 -2.87 -18.71
CA ARG A 920 -22.55 -2.77 -18.29
C ARG A 920 -21.97 -4.11 -17.84
N GLU A 921 -22.74 -4.90 -17.10
CA GLU A 921 -22.34 -6.24 -16.66
C GLU A 921 -22.17 -7.19 -17.84
N GLU A 922 -23.08 -7.14 -18.82
CA GLU A 922 -22.98 -7.96 -20.03
C GLU A 922 -21.83 -7.53 -20.93
N LEU A 923 -21.58 -6.22 -21.09
CA LEU A 923 -20.39 -5.71 -21.78
C LEU A 923 -19.11 -6.22 -21.13
N TYR A 924 -19.02 -6.20 -19.80
CA TYR A 924 -17.85 -6.73 -19.09
C TYR A 924 -17.71 -8.24 -19.26
N ARG A 925 -18.82 -8.99 -19.19
CA ARG A 925 -18.86 -10.45 -19.41
C ARG A 925 -18.32 -10.80 -20.79
N LEU A 926 -18.87 -10.21 -21.86
CA LEU A 926 -18.41 -10.43 -23.22
C LEU A 926 -16.93 -10.07 -23.38
N LEU A 927 -16.51 -8.93 -22.82
CA LEU A 927 -15.13 -8.46 -22.91
C LEU A 927 -14.15 -9.45 -22.27
N VAL A 928 -14.45 -9.96 -21.07
CA VAL A 928 -13.53 -10.81 -20.31
C VAL A 928 -13.64 -12.29 -20.70
N GLU A 929 -14.86 -12.83 -20.82
CA GLU A 929 -15.08 -14.26 -21.00
C GLU A 929 -15.03 -14.67 -22.48
N GLU A 930 -15.70 -13.94 -23.36
CA GLU A 930 -15.79 -14.30 -24.79
C GLU A 930 -14.60 -13.77 -25.59
N PHE A 931 -14.26 -12.49 -25.40
CA PHE A 931 -13.20 -11.83 -26.15
C PHE A 931 -11.83 -11.96 -25.49
N ARG A 932 -11.77 -12.57 -24.29
CA ARG A 932 -10.54 -12.83 -23.54
C ARG A 932 -9.64 -11.62 -23.45
N TYR A 933 -10.26 -10.45 -23.23
CA TYR A 933 -9.60 -9.17 -23.46
C TYR A 933 -8.35 -8.96 -22.59
N PHE A 934 -8.29 -9.61 -21.43
CA PHE A 934 -7.16 -9.58 -20.49
C PHE A 934 -6.26 -10.83 -20.54
N GLU A 935 -6.43 -11.71 -21.52
CA GLU A 935 -5.50 -12.82 -21.84
C GLU A 935 -4.57 -12.40 -23.00
#